data_AF-A0A0U9HY77-F1
#
_entry.id   AF-A0A0U9HY77-F1
#
_cell.length_a   1.000
_cell.length_b   1.000
_cell.length_c   1.000
_cell.angle_alpha   90.00
_cell.angle_beta   90.00
_cell.angle_gamma   90.00
#
_symmetry.space_group_name_H-M   'P 1'
#
loop_
_entity.id
_entity.type
_entity.pdbx_description
1 polymer ?
#
loop_
_entity_poly.entity_id
_entity_poly.type
_entity_poly.pdbx_seq_one_letter_code
_entity_poly.pdbx_strand_id
1 'polypeptide(L)'
;MKAIKGINLTIYEGHITAILGHNGAGKTTLFNILTGLTAPTAGTALIFGYDVRDPDDMDQIRRMTGVCPQHDILFDNLSPREHLQFFAAVKGIHPTGIESEVTKTLRDIDLTDKANAPAKHLSGGQKRKLSIGIAVIGDPKIIILDEPTAGVDPYSRRHMWSVLQNRRHGRVILLTTHFMDEADILADRKAVVSKGNIRCCGSSLFLKNKFGIGYHLTLVLEGICKEQAINRLVKTHVSKAEKARRHGRELSFILPHNAVEKFASLFSAIEQEINNKNSKLGISSYGVSMTTLEEVFLHLERDEEPVDTVDNLSKRIVRNRALSRSLSLQSKSTSYQSLQNESNNSCFDEEAGDTTQMGGLEIISETKSPITGIGLEKIECRPNCLQTFTALLRLRILRLMRDLQKLYFMVLLPLAIATLGLYFNSTQRVPTKTHPLALNSTTYGQTPIAVHNGRGADVTGFYANLHELGVTSLTSYDGNFSALLYTEPHMAAINVNHFQYPEYSLTVLYNDTQQHSLPIVINIINNAIYRLVEGGSKRNWTPITVRAQSFLQITEPDFNFGSYTATFTMGMIFALLPISFAVDMVYDREIKAKNQLRVNGLSFTMYFVTYFIVLAAIMLFICVALVIVMLLFKTKSLTSWPALTTLGVLLFFYCPSSILFSTCVSYIFDKTENAQSILPNIATFYGCIPFVLVTFLGGKTAFVLHVIFSLSNPMYLPYGIIYYVQKVDVMCKPYFGCTKLTLSHYLTDEIIVMFVGVLVHIPIWFFLLLVVDVKKTGGKLMDLLKSSKQNQPSEEDAVRSSYIGENEDQDVKGERQKVMNLMQCHTAHPPVVMVENLHKEYVKRAAWDPCECGKSAKDADTSKVAINSLSLAVDAGEVFGLLGHNGAGKTTTMKIITAEEAPTGGRVEAGGDRTASQRL
;
A
#
# COMPACT_ATOMS: atom_id res chain seq x y z
N MET A 1 -23.06 -13.05 16.87
CA MET A 1 -23.43 -12.52 18.16
C MET A 1 -24.44 -11.47 17.78
N LYS A 2 -25.60 -11.36 18.42
CA LYS A 2 -26.53 -10.25 18.14
C LYS A 2 -25.83 -9.00 18.67
N ALA A 3 -25.03 -8.38 17.80
CA ALA A 3 -24.22 -7.21 18.13
C ALA A 3 -25.14 -6.03 18.47
N ILE A 4 -26.27 -5.92 17.78
CA ILE A 4 -27.36 -4.98 18.02
C ILE A 4 -28.67 -5.78 17.99
N LYS A 5 -29.62 -5.43 18.87
CA LYS A 5 -30.87 -6.15 19.13
C LYS A 5 -32.09 -5.21 19.02
N GLY A 6 -32.23 -4.52 17.88
CA GLY A 6 -33.37 -3.61 17.65
C GLY A 6 -33.27 -2.32 18.47
N ILE A 7 -32.20 -1.55 18.22
CA ILE A 7 -32.00 -0.26 18.87
C ILE A 7 -32.94 0.78 18.24
N ASN A 8 -33.87 1.30 19.04
CA ASN A 8 -34.68 2.47 18.69
C ASN A 8 -34.08 3.71 19.34
N LEU A 9 -33.50 4.60 18.55
CA LEU A 9 -32.85 5.82 19.02
C LEU A 9 -33.18 6.99 18.10
N THR A 10 -33.64 8.08 18.69
CA THR A 10 -33.81 9.37 18.01
C THR A 10 -32.66 10.30 18.37
N ILE A 11 -31.99 10.85 17.37
CA ILE A 11 -30.91 11.82 17.52
C ILE A 11 -31.41 13.14 16.93
N TYR A 12 -31.08 14.25 17.60
CA TYR A 12 -31.62 15.57 17.28
C TYR A 12 -30.51 16.50 16.82
N GLU A 13 -30.85 17.41 15.91
CA GLU A 13 -29.97 18.50 15.49
C GLU A 13 -29.67 19.45 16.66
N GLY A 14 -28.46 20.02 16.69
CA GLY A 14 -28.00 20.90 17.76
C GLY A 14 -27.51 20.18 19.01
N HIS A 15 -27.63 18.86 19.08
CA HIS A 15 -27.23 18.05 20.24
C HIS A 15 -26.02 17.17 19.95
N ILE A 16 -25.14 17.06 20.95
CA ILE A 16 -24.10 16.05 21.01
C ILE A 16 -24.68 14.81 21.73
N THR A 17 -24.70 13.67 21.03
CA THR A 17 -25.19 12.41 21.60
C THR A 17 -24.03 11.43 21.80
N ALA A 18 -23.78 11.05 23.05
CA ALA A 18 -22.77 10.05 23.41
C ALA A 18 -23.39 8.66 23.52
N ILE A 19 -22.76 7.67 22.88
CA ILE A 19 -23.10 6.25 22.98
C ILE A 19 -22.09 5.57 23.91
N LEU A 20 -22.60 5.11 25.04
CA LEU A 20 -21.83 4.51 26.13
C LEU A 20 -22.09 3.00 26.17
N GLY A 21 -21.12 2.21 26.60
CA GLY A 21 -21.25 0.77 26.66
C GLY A 21 -19.92 0.08 26.87
N HIS A 22 -19.93 -1.15 27.37
CA HIS A 22 -18.71 -1.95 27.49
C HIS A 22 -18.15 -2.33 26.10
N ASN A 23 -16.92 -2.84 26.07
CA ASN A 23 -16.35 -3.39 24.84
C ASN A 23 -17.17 -4.60 24.40
N GLY A 24 -17.54 -4.66 23.12
CA GLY A 24 -18.44 -5.69 22.60
C GLY A 24 -19.94 -5.41 22.80
N ALA A 25 -20.34 -4.25 23.31
CA ALA A 25 -21.76 -3.87 23.43
C ALA A 25 -22.48 -3.60 22.09
N GLY A 26 -21.73 -3.45 20.98
CA GLY A 26 -22.28 -3.17 19.64
C GLY A 26 -22.08 -1.73 19.13
N LYS A 27 -21.35 -0.88 19.86
CA LYS A 27 -21.16 0.55 19.54
C LYS A 27 -20.52 0.77 18.15
N THR A 28 -19.36 0.17 17.90
CA THR A 28 -18.67 0.29 16.60
C THR A 28 -19.49 -0.31 15.47
N THR A 29 -20.23 -1.41 15.71
CA THR A 29 -21.15 -1.98 14.73
C THR A 29 -22.26 -0.99 14.36
N LEU A 30 -22.80 -0.25 15.33
CA LEU A 30 -23.81 0.77 15.08
C LEU A 30 -23.25 1.89 14.20
N PHE A 31 -22.04 2.34 14.48
CA PHE A 31 -21.38 3.39 13.68
C PHE A 31 -21.06 2.92 12.25
N ASN A 32 -20.64 1.67 12.08
CA ASN A 32 -20.43 1.09 10.75
C ASN A 32 -21.73 1.00 9.93
N ILE A 33 -22.87 0.77 10.60
CA ILE A 33 -24.18 0.81 9.96
C ILE A 33 -24.54 2.23 9.53
N LEU A 34 -24.42 3.20 10.43
CA LEU A 34 -24.76 4.60 10.14
C LEU A 34 -23.86 5.22 9.05
N THR A 35 -22.64 4.72 8.88
CA THR A 35 -21.68 5.17 7.85
C THR A 35 -21.76 4.36 6.54
N GLY A 36 -22.62 3.33 6.49
CA GLY A 36 -22.76 2.43 5.33
C GLY A 36 -21.51 1.62 5.03
N LEU A 37 -20.69 1.33 6.04
CA LEU A 37 -19.62 0.33 5.97
C LEU A 37 -20.19 -1.10 6.09
N THR A 38 -21.30 -1.25 6.81
CA THR A 38 -22.02 -2.51 7.01
C THR A 38 -23.51 -2.27 6.85
N ALA A 39 -24.23 -3.06 6.03
CA ALA A 39 -25.68 -2.91 5.93
C ALA A 39 -26.38 -3.28 7.25
N PRO A 40 -27.47 -2.57 7.64
CA PRO A 40 -28.26 -2.98 8.80
C PRO A 40 -28.88 -4.33 8.52
N THR A 41 -28.82 -5.22 9.52
CA THR A 41 -29.45 -6.52 9.41
C THR A 41 -30.97 -6.40 9.32
N ALA A 42 -31.57 -5.52 10.14
CA ALA A 42 -32.93 -5.01 9.95
C ALA A 42 -33.24 -3.82 10.86
N GLY A 43 -34.45 -3.31 10.69
CA GLY A 43 -34.77 -1.92 10.95
C GLY A 43 -34.26 -1.05 9.80
N THR A 44 -34.52 0.23 9.91
CA THR A 44 -33.94 1.26 9.06
C THR A 44 -33.33 2.33 9.95
N ALA A 45 -32.33 3.04 9.43
CA ALA A 45 -31.89 4.29 10.01
C ALA A 45 -32.20 5.39 8.98
N LEU A 46 -33.07 6.32 9.37
CA LEU A 46 -33.41 7.48 8.57
C LEU A 46 -32.53 8.65 9.01
N ILE A 47 -31.73 9.17 8.09
CA ILE A 47 -30.81 10.27 8.32
C ILE A 47 -31.28 11.46 7.48
N PHE A 48 -31.85 12.49 8.10
CA PHE A 48 -32.47 13.63 7.40
C PHE A 48 -33.47 13.23 6.30
N GLY A 49 -34.19 12.12 6.51
CA GLY A 49 -35.17 11.58 5.55
C GLY A 49 -34.60 10.58 4.53
N TYR A 50 -33.28 10.39 4.46
CA TYR A 50 -32.61 9.43 3.59
C TYR A 50 -32.43 8.08 4.31
N ASP A 51 -32.66 6.97 3.60
CA ASP A 51 -32.55 5.62 4.16
C ASP A 51 -31.14 5.03 3.94
N VAL A 52 -30.51 4.54 5.00
CA VAL A 52 -29.17 3.92 4.91
C VAL A 52 -29.10 2.63 4.08
N ARG A 53 -30.25 2.05 3.72
CA ARG A 53 -30.33 0.82 2.92
C ARG A 53 -30.30 1.08 1.42
N ASP A 54 -30.74 2.25 0.99
CA ASP A 54 -30.78 2.62 -0.42
C ASP A 54 -29.39 3.15 -0.85
N PRO A 55 -28.76 2.57 -1.90
CA PRO A 55 -27.45 3.01 -2.39
C PRO A 55 -27.39 4.48 -2.79
N ASP A 56 -28.45 5.02 -3.43
CA ASP A 56 -28.47 6.40 -3.93
C ASP A 56 -28.57 7.40 -2.76
N ASP A 57 -29.38 7.07 -1.76
CA ASP A 57 -29.51 7.81 -0.51
C ASP A 57 -28.22 7.75 0.32
N MET A 58 -27.55 6.60 0.35
CA MET A 58 -26.27 6.44 1.05
C MET A 58 -25.18 7.36 0.51
N ASP A 59 -25.16 7.62 -0.79
CA ASP A 59 -24.22 8.59 -1.38
C ASP A 59 -24.55 10.03 -0.97
N GLN A 60 -25.83 10.37 -0.76
CA GLN A 60 -26.21 11.65 -0.14
C GLN A 60 -25.77 11.69 1.33
N ILE A 61 -25.98 10.62 2.09
CA ILE A 61 -25.59 10.50 3.50
C ILE A 61 -24.08 10.68 3.67
N ARG A 62 -23.26 10.01 2.84
CA ARG A 62 -21.79 10.14 2.90
C ARG A 62 -21.31 11.55 2.60
N ARG A 63 -21.96 12.26 1.67
CA ARG A 63 -21.63 13.67 1.35
C ARG A 63 -21.85 14.62 2.52
N MET A 64 -22.83 14.33 3.38
CA MET A 64 -23.14 15.16 4.55
C MET A 64 -22.52 14.68 5.86
N THR A 65 -21.74 13.58 5.84
CA THR A 65 -21.20 12.95 7.04
C THR A 65 -19.68 13.09 7.12
N GLY A 66 -19.17 13.49 8.29
CA GLY A 66 -17.77 13.41 8.66
C GLY A 66 -17.54 12.25 9.62
N VAL A 67 -16.53 11.42 9.37
CA VAL A 67 -16.26 10.22 10.19
C VAL A 67 -14.84 10.25 10.74
N CYS A 68 -14.70 10.09 12.06
CA CYS A 68 -13.44 9.78 12.72
C CYS A 68 -13.48 8.33 13.22
N PRO A 69 -12.79 7.38 12.55
CA PRO A 69 -12.74 5.99 12.98
C PRO A 69 -11.90 5.80 14.26
N GLN A 70 -11.95 4.60 14.86
CA GLN A 70 -11.19 4.27 16.07
C GLN A 70 -9.66 4.32 15.85
N HIS A 71 -9.18 3.85 14.69
CA HIS A 71 -7.78 3.92 14.30
C HIS A 71 -7.54 5.11 13.37
N ASP A 72 -6.45 5.84 13.56
CA ASP A 72 -6.09 6.98 12.72
C ASP A 72 -5.56 6.51 11.37
N ILE A 73 -6.35 6.71 10.32
CA ILE A 73 -5.99 6.37 8.94
C ILE A 73 -5.44 7.64 8.27
N LEU A 74 -4.13 7.82 8.38
CA LEU A 74 -3.38 9.00 7.91
C LEU A 74 -2.28 8.59 6.94
N PHE A 75 -1.91 9.50 6.03
CA PHE A 75 -0.78 9.32 5.12
C PHE A 75 0.49 9.88 5.75
N ASP A 76 1.45 9.02 6.11
CA ASP A 76 2.63 9.39 6.88
C ASP A 76 3.50 10.52 6.30
N ASN A 77 3.57 10.63 4.97
CA ASN A 77 4.38 11.62 4.25
C ASN A 77 3.68 12.96 4.00
N LEU A 78 2.39 13.07 4.30
CA LEU A 78 1.64 14.31 4.13
C LEU A 78 1.64 15.15 5.41
N SER A 79 1.58 16.47 5.25
CA SER A 79 1.40 17.37 6.40
C SER A 79 -0.07 17.46 6.82
N PRO A 80 -0.38 17.89 8.05
CA PRO A 80 -1.75 18.18 8.46
C PRO A 80 -2.50 19.11 7.51
N ARG A 81 -1.84 20.19 7.04
CA ARG A 81 -2.43 21.13 6.09
C ARG A 81 -2.85 20.43 4.80
N GLU A 82 -2.03 19.53 4.28
CA GLU A 82 -2.31 18.82 3.04
C GLU A 82 -3.38 17.75 3.18
N HIS A 83 -3.42 17.05 4.33
CA HIS A 83 -4.53 16.15 4.63
C HIS A 83 -5.85 16.91 4.58
N LEU A 84 -5.91 18.06 5.27
CA LEU A 84 -7.11 18.89 5.31
C LEU A 84 -7.45 19.45 3.92
N GLN A 85 -6.48 19.94 3.14
CA GLN A 85 -6.71 20.37 1.75
C GLN A 85 -7.24 19.23 0.87
N PHE A 86 -6.70 18.02 1.02
CA PHE A 86 -7.13 16.84 0.28
C PHE A 86 -8.58 16.47 0.61
N PHE A 87 -8.91 16.31 1.90
CA PHE A 87 -10.26 15.95 2.32
C PHE A 87 -11.28 17.08 2.07
N ALA A 88 -10.87 18.35 2.15
CA ALA A 88 -11.67 19.50 1.72
C ALA A 88 -12.04 19.43 0.23
N ALA A 89 -11.08 19.08 -0.62
CA ALA A 89 -11.31 18.91 -2.05
C ALA A 89 -12.21 17.70 -2.35
N VAL A 90 -12.03 16.57 -1.64
CA VAL A 90 -12.88 15.37 -1.76
C VAL A 90 -14.33 15.67 -1.36
N LYS A 91 -14.54 16.45 -0.30
CA LYS A 91 -15.89 16.89 0.11
C LYS A 91 -16.53 17.90 -0.84
N GLY A 92 -15.78 18.48 -1.78
CA GLY A 92 -16.30 19.40 -2.79
C GLY A 92 -16.39 20.86 -2.34
N ILE A 93 -15.51 21.31 -1.43
CA ILE A 93 -15.38 22.74 -1.10
C ILE A 93 -14.79 23.48 -2.30
N HIS A 94 -15.35 24.64 -2.64
CA HIS A 94 -14.84 25.43 -3.77
C HIS A 94 -13.35 25.81 -3.58
N PRO A 95 -12.49 25.72 -4.61
CA PRO A 95 -11.04 25.92 -4.49
C PRO A 95 -10.61 27.22 -3.79
N THR A 96 -11.36 28.31 -3.99
CA THR A 96 -11.08 29.61 -3.34
C THR A 96 -11.30 29.60 -1.83
N GLY A 97 -12.19 28.74 -1.32
CA GLY A 97 -12.51 28.62 0.11
C GLY A 97 -11.66 27.60 0.85
N ILE A 98 -10.94 26.71 0.15
CA ILE A 98 -10.19 25.60 0.77
C ILE A 98 -9.15 26.12 1.76
N GLU A 99 -8.30 27.09 1.39
CA GLU A 99 -7.24 27.59 2.27
C GLU A 99 -7.79 28.24 3.55
N SER A 100 -8.90 28.97 3.42
CA SER A 100 -9.57 29.61 4.57
C SER A 100 -10.09 28.55 5.54
N GLU A 101 -10.79 27.53 5.01
CA GLU A 101 -11.36 26.46 5.84
C GLU A 101 -10.28 25.57 6.46
N VAL A 102 -9.20 25.28 5.73
CA VAL A 102 -8.05 24.52 6.26
C VAL A 102 -7.37 25.29 7.38
N THR A 103 -7.15 26.60 7.23
CA THR A 103 -6.50 27.43 8.24
C THR A 103 -7.40 27.64 9.47
N LYS A 104 -8.72 27.73 9.26
CA LYS A 104 -9.71 27.70 10.35
C LYS A 104 -9.66 26.36 11.10
N THR A 105 -9.75 25.24 10.37
CA THR A 105 -9.73 23.90 10.97
C THR A 105 -8.44 23.63 11.75
N LEU A 106 -7.28 24.03 11.22
CA LEU A 106 -5.97 23.88 11.90
C LEU A 106 -5.89 24.66 13.22
N ARG A 107 -6.50 25.84 13.29
CA ARG A 107 -6.59 26.62 14.53
C ARG A 107 -7.52 25.94 15.52
N ASP A 108 -8.67 25.45 15.05
CA ASP A 108 -9.64 24.77 15.91
C ASP A 108 -9.06 23.48 16.52
N ILE A 109 -8.25 22.71 15.80
CA ILE A 109 -7.65 21.49 16.36
C ILE A 109 -6.33 21.72 17.10
N ASP A 110 -5.90 22.98 17.27
CA ASP A 110 -4.63 23.36 17.90
C ASP A 110 -3.44 22.59 17.31
N LEU A 111 -3.30 22.69 15.98
CA LEU A 111 -2.23 22.03 15.22
C LEU A 111 -1.47 22.99 14.29
N THR A 112 -1.65 24.30 14.48
CA THR A 112 -1.03 25.37 13.65
C THR A 112 0.49 25.27 13.63
N ASP A 113 1.12 25.02 14.78
CA ASP A 113 2.59 24.94 14.92
C ASP A 113 3.20 23.75 14.16
N LYS A 114 2.41 22.69 13.97
CA LYS A 114 2.82 21.46 13.25
C LYS A 114 2.11 21.32 11.90
N ALA A 115 1.46 22.37 11.40
CA ALA A 115 0.66 22.33 10.18
C ALA A 115 1.44 21.85 8.95
N ASN A 116 2.75 22.12 8.90
CA ASN A 116 3.65 21.77 7.81
C ASN A 116 4.57 20.57 8.12
N ALA A 117 4.53 20.03 9.35
CA ALA A 117 5.29 18.85 9.71
C ALA A 117 4.65 17.59 9.10
N PRO A 118 5.42 16.58 8.62
CA PRO A 118 4.83 15.37 8.08
C PRO A 118 4.17 14.53 9.18
N ALA A 119 3.06 13.86 8.85
CA ALA A 119 2.23 13.13 9.80
C ALA A 119 2.99 12.04 10.58
N LYS A 120 4.03 11.44 9.98
CA LYS A 120 4.89 10.45 10.67
C LYS A 120 5.56 10.98 11.95
N HIS A 121 5.84 12.29 12.02
CA HIS A 121 6.49 12.93 13.17
C HIS A 121 5.50 13.49 14.19
N LEU A 122 4.20 13.31 13.98
CA LEU A 122 3.17 13.69 14.95
C LEU A 122 3.09 12.65 16.08
N SER A 123 2.87 13.13 17.30
CA SER A 123 2.54 12.25 18.43
C SER A 123 1.19 11.57 18.21
N GLY A 124 0.91 10.47 18.92
CA GLY A 124 -0.39 9.78 18.82
C GLY A 124 -1.58 10.72 19.05
N GLY A 125 -1.50 11.60 20.06
CA GLY A 125 -2.56 12.60 20.31
C GLY A 125 -2.68 13.65 19.21
N GLN A 126 -1.59 14.05 18.56
CA GLN A 126 -1.62 14.97 17.41
C GLN A 126 -2.21 14.32 16.16
N LYS A 127 -1.89 13.04 15.90
CA LYS A 127 -2.54 12.25 14.85
C LYS A 127 -4.05 12.17 15.09
N ARG A 128 -4.45 11.98 16.35
CA ARG A 128 -5.86 11.96 16.73
C ARG A 128 -6.59 13.29 16.49
N LYS A 129 -5.95 14.41 16.87
CA LYS A 129 -6.43 15.77 16.55
C LYS A 129 -6.63 15.96 15.05
N LEU A 130 -5.68 15.49 14.23
CA LEU A 130 -5.78 15.55 12.76
C LEU A 130 -6.96 14.71 12.22
N SER A 131 -7.16 13.49 12.71
CA SER A 131 -8.31 12.65 12.33
C SER A 131 -9.65 13.34 12.59
N ILE A 132 -9.76 14.07 13.70
CA ILE A 132 -10.96 14.85 14.03
C ILE A 132 -11.09 16.08 13.14
N GLY A 133 -9.98 16.75 12.82
CA GLY A 133 -9.97 17.81 11.81
C GLY A 133 -10.49 17.34 10.45
N ILE A 134 -10.11 16.13 10.01
CA ILE A 134 -10.61 15.50 8.77
C ILE A 134 -12.12 15.22 8.86
N ALA A 135 -12.62 14.81 10.01
CA ALA A 135 -14.05 14.61 10.20
C ALA A 135 -14.82 15.95 10.10
N VAL A 136 -14.30 17.02 10.70
CA VAL A 136 -14.97 18.32 10.83
C VAL A 136 -14.88 19.21 9.58
N ILE A 137 -13.87 19.02 8.73
CA ILE A 137 -13.64 19.89 7.57
C ILE A 137 -14.81 19.89 6.58
N GLY A 138 -15.11 21.05 5.97
CA GLY A 138 -16.21 21.17 5.01
C GLY A 138 -17.61 21.16 5.62
N ASP A 139 -17.69 21.47 6.91
CA ASP A 139 -18.94 21.67 7.64
C ASP A 139 -20.01 20.59 7.40
N PRO A 140 -19.71 19.31 7.71
CA PRO A 140 -20.69 18.25 7.53
C PRO A 140 -21.85 18.42 8.53
N LYS A 141 -23.07 18.13 8.07
CA LYS A 141 -24.27 18.15 8.93
C LYS A 141 -24.21 17.10 10.02
N ILE A 142 -23.49 15.99 9.78
CA ILE A 142 -23.38 14.85 10.70
C ILE A 142 -21.90 14.59 10.97
N ILE A 143 -21.54 14.45 12.23
CA ILE A 143 -20.17 14.12 12.64
C ILE A 143 -20.24 12.87 13.52
N ILE A 144 -19.58 11.79 13.09
CA ILE A 144 -19.54 10.51 13.80
C ILE A 144 -18.10 10.26 14.28
N LEU A 145 -17.90 10.14 15.60
CA LEU A 145 -16.59 10.05 16.23
C LEU A 145 -16.45 8.78 17.08
N ASP A 146 -15.70 7.79 16.63
CA ASP A 146 -15.48 6.55 17.38
C ASP A 146 -14.27 6.69 18.33
N GLU A 147 -14.51 6.88 19.62
CA GLU A 147 -13.51 7.12 20.69
C GLU A 147 -12.57 8.32 20.46
N PRO A 148 -13.08 9.55 20.25
CA PRO A 148 -12.29 10.70 19.75
C PRO A 148 -11.09 11.06 20.62
N THR A 149 -11.11 10.81 21.93
CA THR A 149 -10.08 11.27 22.87
C THR A 149 -9.15 10.16 23.37
N ALA A 150 -9.24 8.97 22.77
CA ALA A 150 -8.32 7.87 23.06
C ALA A 150 -6.87 8.26 22.74
N GLY A 151 -5.96 8.07 23.69
CA GLY A 151 -4.53 8.37 23.51
C GLY A 151 -4.15 9.85 23.51
N VAL A 152 -5.08 10.75 23.87
CA VAL A 152 -4.86 12.21 23.96
C VAL A 152 -4.62 12.62 25.42
N ASP A 153 -3.69 13.55 25.64
CA ASP A 153 -3.40 14.13 26.95
C ASP A 153 -4.60 14.93 27.52
N PRO A 154 -4.70 15.09 28.85
CA PRO A 154 -5.87 15.73 29.48
C PRO A 154 -6.13 17.18 29.03
N TYR A 155 -5.09 17.95 28.71
CA TYR A 155 -5.25 19.35 28.28
C TYR A 155 -5.81 19.42 26.86
N SER A 156 -5.18 18.71 25.92
CA SER A 156 -5.64 18.59 24.54
C SER A 156 -7.06 18.03 24.46
N ARG A 157 -7.40 17.08 25.33
CA ARG A 157 -8.75 16.52 25.42
C ARG A 157 -9.81 17.58 25.72
N ARG A 158 -9.58 18.44 26.71
CA ARG A 158 -10.50 19.53 27.06
C ARG A 158 -10.66 20.54 25.93
N HIS A 159 -9.56 20.85 25.25
CA HIS A 159 -9.61 21.72 24.07
C HIS A 159 -10.49 21.11 22.98
N MET A 160 -10.30 19.82 22.66
CA MET A 160 -11.15 19.12 21.69
C MET A 160 -12.64 19.10 22.08
N TRP A 161 -12.95 18.96 23.38
CA TRP A 161 -14.33 19.07 23.85
C TRP A 161 -14.92 20.44 23.56
N SER A 162 -14.17 21.52 23.82
CA SER A 162 -14.63 22.89 23.53
C SER A 162 -14.90 23.10 22.04
N VAL A 163 -14.07 22.53 21.17
CA VAL A 163 -14.23 22.61 19.70
C VAL A 163 -15.50 21.91 19.24
N LEU A 164 -15.75 20.71 19.74
CA LEU A 164 -16.96 19.95 19.43
C LEU A 164 -18.23 20.65 19.98
N GLN A 165 -18.17 21.20 21.18
CA GLN A 165 -19.28 21.98 21.76
C GLN A 165 -19.58 23.24 20.95
N ASN A 166 -18.55 23.98 20.52
CA ASN A 166 -18.71 25.19 19.72
C ASN A 166 -19.33 24.89 18.35
N ARG A 167 -19.01 23.72 17.77
CA ARG A 167 -19.51 23.30 16.46
C ARG A 167 -20.83 22.52 16.49
N ARG A 168 -21.51 22.40 17.64
CA ARG A 168 -22.76 21.62 17.74
C ARG A 168 -23.97 22.27 17.05
N HIS A 169 -24.02 23.60 16.97
CA HIS A 169 -25.19 24.33 16.45
C HIS A 169 -25.47 23.98 14.99
N GLY A 170 -26.72 23.60 14.68
CA GLY A 170 -27.14 23.22 13.32
C GLY A 170 -26.54 21.90 12.81
N ARG A 171 -25.99 21.06 13.71
CA ARG A 171 -25.34 19.80 13.36
C ARG A 171 -25.76 18.67 14.30
N VAL A 172 -25.55 17.44 13.85
CA VAL A 172 -25.69 16.24 14.66
C VAL A 172 -24.30 15.68 14.94
N ILE A 173 -23.89 15.63 16.22
CA ILE A 173 -22.62 15.03 16.62
C ILE A 173 -22.90 13.75 17.40
N LEU A 174 -22.40 12.62 16.91
CA LEU A 174 -22.50 11.31 17.52
C LEU A 174 -21.11 10.83 17.92
N LEU A 175 -20.91 10.48 19.18
CA LEU A 175 -19.62 9.98 19.65
C LEU A 175 -19.75 8.71 20.48
N THR A 176 -18.80 7.80 20.35
CA THR A 176 -18.61 6.71 21.33
C THR A 176 -17.51 7.11 22.28
N THR A 177 -17.67 6.78 23.56
CA THR A 177 -16.57 6.90 24.52
C THR A 177 -16.71 5.87 25.63
N HIS A 178 -15.57 5.45 26.18
CA HIS A 178 -15.51 4.68 27.42
C HIS A 178 -15.21 5.58 28.64
N PHE A 179 -14.90 6.87 28.40
CA PHE A 179 -14.71 7.88 29.43
C PHE A 179 -16.06 8.49 29.81
N MET A 180 -16.56 8.15 30.98
CA MET A 180 -17.90 8.60 31.41
C MET A 180 -17.90 10.08 31.83
N ASP A 181 -16.77 10.59 32.30
CA ASP A 181 -16.52 12.01 32.56
C ASP A 181 -16.58 12.84 31.27
N GLU A 182 -15.98 12.33 30.18
CA GLU A 182 -16.11 12.91 28.84
C GLU A 182 -17.57 13.00 28.42
N ALA A 183 -18.29 11.88 28.52
CA ALA A 183 -19.70 11.85 28.17
C ALA A 183 -20.53 12.82 29.01
N ASP A 184 -20.26 12.89 30.32
CA ASP A 184 -20.98 13.76 31.27
C ASP A 184 -20.87 15.24 30.87
N ILE A 185 -19.65 15.69 30.55
CA ILE A 185 -19.31 17.08 30.21
C ILE A 185 -19.69 17.43 28.76
N LEU A 186 -19.36 16.56 27.80
CA LEU A 186 -19.43 16.88 26.37
C LEU A 186 -20.83 16.69 25.79
N ALA A 187 -21.55 15.62 26.18
CA ALA A 187 -22.76 15.23 25.49
C ALA A 187 -24.03 15.81 26.13
N ASP A 188 -24.96 16.28 25.33
CA ASP A 188 -26.28 16.72 25.80
C ASP A 188 -27.18 15.51 26.13
N ARG A 189 -27.08 14.45 25.31
CA ARG A 189 -27.77 13.17 25.52
C ARG A 189 -26.79 12.02 25.57
N LYS A 190 -27.07 11.06 26.45
CA LYS A 190 -26.30 9.83 26.61
C LYS A 190 -27.21 8.65 26.34
N ALA A 191 -26.77 7.71 25.53
CA ALA A 191 -27.44 6.44 25.27
C ALA A 191 -26.53 5.31 25.75
N VAL A 192 -26.97 4.58 26.79
CA VAL A 192 -26.21 3.44 27.33
C VAL A 192 -26.66 2.17 26.60
N VAL A 193 -25.73 1.54 25.90
CA VAL A 193 -25.90 0.29 25.16
C VAL A 193 -25.25 -0.84 25.92
N SER A 194 -26.01 -1.91 26.19
CA SER A 194 -25.54 -3.15 26.79
C SER A 194 -26.07 -4.35 25.99
N LYS A 195 -25.18 -5.31 25.66
CA LYS A 195 -25.51 -6.54 24.93
C LYS A 195 -26.40 -6.32 23.68
N GLY A 196 -26.16 -5.22 22.95
CA GLY A 196 -26.88 -4.83 21.74
C GLY A 196 -28.19 -4.09 21.92
N ASN A 197 -28.63 -3.78 23.15
CA ASN A 197 -29.85 -3.03 23.45
C ASN A 197 -29.54 -1.66 24.06
N ILE A 198 -30.38 -0.65 23.79
CA ILE A 198 -30.37 0.57 24.60
C ILE A 198 -31.05 0.28 25.93
N ARG A 199 -30.30 0.47 27.02
CA ARG A 199 -30.82 0.34 28.39
C ARG A 199 -31.45 1.63 28.87
N CYS A 200 -30.80 2.75 28.58
CA CYS A 200 -31.33 4.05 28.92
C CYS A 200 -30.82 5.12 27.95
N CYS A 201 -31.63 6.17 27.79
CA CYS A 201 -31.28 7.35 27.02
C CYS A 201 -31.78 8.60 27.77
N GLY A 202 -30.95 9.64 27.85
CA GLY A 202 -31.35 10.92 28.44
C GLY A 202 -30.16 11.82 28.75
N SER A 203 -30.43 12.96 29.39
CA SER A 203 -29.37 13.83 29.92
C SER A 203 -28.69 13.17 31.13
N SER A 204 -27.49 13.63 31.48
CA SER A 204 -26.78 13.08 32.64
C SER A 204 -27.58 13.24 33.94
N LEU A 205 -28.20 14.42 34.14
CA LEU A 205 -29.04 14.68 35.28
C LEU A 205 -30.26 13.74 35.30
N PHE A 206 -30.93 13.54 34.16
CA PHE A 206 -32.06 12.63 34.06
C PHE A 206 -31.66 11.19 34.42
N LEU A 207 -30.54 10.70 33.88
CA LEU A 207 -30.07 9.33 34.15
C LEU A 207 -29.67 9.15 35.62
N LYS A 208 -28.95 10.12 36.21
CA LYS A 208 -28.58 10.11 37.62
C LYS A 208 -29.82 10.11 38.53
N ASN A 209 -30.82 10.92 38.21
CA ASN A 209 -32.06 11.00 38.99
C ASN A 209 -32.92 9.73 38.84
N LYS A 210 -33.04 9.19 37.62
CA LYS A 210 -33.88 8.02 37.33
C LYS A 210 -33.34 6.73 37.93
N PHE A 211 -32.02 6.50 37.81
CA PHE A 211 -31.37 5.31 38.35
C PHE A 211 -30.92 5.48 39.81
N GLY A 212 -31.20 6.65 40.39
CA GLY A 212 -31.49 6.75 41.82
C GLY A 212 -30.34 6.40 42.74
N ILE A 213 -29.10 6.64 42.33
CA ILE A 213 -27.98 6.58 43.25
C ILE A 213 -27.89 7.98 43.84
N GLY A 214 -28.30 8.11 45.09
CA GLY A 214 -28.45 9.39 45.74
C GLY A 214 -27.11 10.08 46.02
N TYR A 215 -27.04 10.85 47.10
CA TYR A 215 -25.81 11.48 47.53
C TYR A 215 -25.01 10.51 48.40
N HIS A 216 -23.72 10.39 48.12
CA HIS A 216 -22.79 9.64 48.97
C HIS A 216 -22.25 10.57 50.05
N LEU A 217 -22.69 10.34 51.28
CA LEU A 217 -22.12 10.94 52.47
C LEU A 217 -20.97 10.04 52.95
N THR A 218 -19.75 10.56 52.93
CA THR A 218 -18.58 9.91 53.55
C THR A 218 -18.24 10.62 54.85
N LEU A 219 -18.09 9.87 55.91
CA LEU A 219 -17.61 10.31 57.22
C LEU A 219 -16.21 9.73 57.43
N VAL A 220 -15.24 10.57 57.77
CA VAL A 220 -13.92 10.15 58.24
C VAL A 220 -13.98 10.08 59.76
N LEU A 221 -13.45 8.99 60.31
CA LEU A 221 -13.57 8.61 61.70
C LEU A 221 -12.19 8.53 62.36
N GLU A 222 -12.08 8.99 63.61
CA GLU A 222 -10.87 8.93 64.41
C GLU A 222 -11.14 8.29 65.79
N GLY A 223 -10.24 7.39 66.22
CA GLY A 223 -10.30 6.76 67.53
C GLY A 223 -11.38 5.66 67.69
N ILE A 224 -11.96 5.56 68.89
CA ILE A 224 -12.96 4.54 69.26
C ILE A 224 -14.34 4.97 68.74
N CYS A 225 -14.76 4.40 67.62
CA CYS A 225 -15.97 4.84 66.90
C CYS A 225 -17.19 3.98 67.23
N LYS A 226 -18.34 4.61 67.52
CA LYS A 226 -19.63 3.93 67.74
C LYS A 226 -20.47 3.91 66.48
N GLU A 227 -20.14 2.98 65.56
CA GLU A 227 -20.77 2.86 64.24
C GLU A 227 -22.31 2.76 64.30
N GLN A 228 -22.87 2.02 65.26
CA GLN A 228 -24.31 1.91 65.43
C GLN A 228 -24.98 3.24 65.80
N ALA A 229 -24.30 4.08 66.57
CA ALA A 229 -24.79 5.39 66.96
C ALA A 229 -24.72 6.39 65.79
N ILE A 230 -23.67 6.32 64.96
CA ILE A 230 -23.58 7.09 63.71
C ILE A 230 -24.68 6.68 62.73
N ASN A 231 -24.92 5.38 62.58
CA ASN A 231 -26.01 4.88 61.73
C ASN A 231 -27.39 5.35 62.23
N ARG A 232 -27.61 5.40 63.55
CA ARG A 232 -28.82 5.98 64.14
C ARG A 232 -28.93 7.47 63.83
N LEU A 233 -27.87 8.25 64.05
CA LEU A 233 -27.83 9.69 63.75
C LEU A 233 -28.26 9.96 62.30
N VAL A 234 -27.64 9.28 61.34
CA VAL A 234 -27.95 9.45 59.91
C VAL A 234 -29.40 9.03 59.61
N LYS A 235 -29.87 7.90 60.14
CA LYS A 235 -31.25 7.42 59.93
C LYS A 235 -32.33 8.26 60.62
N THR A 236 -32.01 8.95 61.71
CA THR A 236 -32.94 9.86 62.38
C THR A 236 -33.32 11.04 61.49
N HIS A 237 -32.33 11.64 60.81
CA HIS A 237 -32.59 12.75 59.88
C HIS A 237 -33.07 12.26 58.50
N VAL A 238 -32.48 11.16 58.00
CA VAL A 238 -32.80 10.60 56.69
C VAL A 238 -33.15 9.12 56.86
N SER A 239 -34.44 8.84 57.07
CA SER A 239 -34.94 7.49 57.37
C SER A 239 -34.65 6.44 56.31
N LYS A 240 -34.55 6.85 55.04
CA LYS A 240 -34.20 6.00 53.90
C LYS A 240 -32.69 5.96 53.59
N ALA A 241 -31.83 6.46 54.48
CA ALA A 241 -30.39 6.38 54.30
C ALA A 241 -29.90 4.93 54.43
N GLU A 242 -29.18 4.47 53.42
CA GLU A 242 -28.58 3.14 53.40
C GLU A 242 -27.09 3.23 53.72
N LYS A 243 -26.61 2.37 54.60
CA LYS A 243 -25.18 2.28 54.89
C LYS A 243 -24.50 1.51 53.76
N ALA A 244 -23.67 2.18 52.97
CA ALA A 244 -23.04 1.59 51.80
C ALA A 244 -21.76 0.80 52.15
N ARG A 245 -20.85 1.38 52.95
CA ARG A 245 -19.54 0.77 53.22
C ARG A 245 -18.88 1.30 54.47
N ARG A 246 -18.09 0.46 55.15
CA ARG A 246 -17.02 0.86 56.08
C ARG A 246 -15.66 0.40 55.54
N HIS A 247 -14.68 1.29 55.46
CA HIS A 247 -13.32 0.95 55.04
C HIS A 247 -12.29 1.74 55.84
N GLY A 248 -11.52 1.05 56.68
CA GLY A 248 -10.55 1.70 57.57
C GLY A 248 -11.23 2.74 58.46
N ARG A 249 -10.81 4.00 58.29
CA ARG A 249 -11.34 5.18 58.99
C ARG A 249 -12.53 5.84 58.26
N GLU A 250 -13.01 5.31 57.15
CA GLU A 250 -14.11 5.92 56.41
C GLU A 250 -15.41 5.11 56.52
N LEU A 251 -16.52 5.81 56.71
CA LEU A 251 -17.88 5.27 56.73
C LEU A 251 -18.75 6.01 55.71
N SER A 252 -19.35 5.27 54.78
CA SER A 252 -20.13 5.84 53.68
C SER A 252 -21.61 5.45 53.74
N PHE A 253 -22.48 6.42 53.50
CA PHE A 253 -23.94 6.29 53.40
C PHE A 253 -24.43 6.77 52.04
N ILE A 254 -25.47 6.12 51.52
CA ILE A 254 -26.24 6.58 50.36
C ILE A 254 -27.49 7.27 50.88
N LEU A 255 -27.61 8.57 50.60
CA LEU A 255 -28.73 9.41 50.97
C LEU A 255 -29.63 9.61 49.73
N PRO A 256 -30.91 9.28 49.76
CA PRO A 256 -31.76 9.38 48.58
C PRO A 256 -32.00 10.84 48.16
N HIS A 257 -32.09 11.08 46.84
CA HIS A 257 -32.28 12.42 46.27
C HIS A 257 -33.59 13.10 46.71
N ASN A 258 -34.64 12.33 47.03
CA ASN A 258 -35.90 12.88 47.53
C ASN A 258 -35.80 13.44 48.97
N ALA A 259 -34.66 13.28 49.65
CA ALA A 259 -34.44 13.76 51.02
C ALA A 259 -33.48 14.97 51.09
N VAL A 260 -33.19 15.63 49.95
CA VAL A 260 -32.24 16.76 49.88
C VAL A 260 -32.62 17.90 50.84
N GLU A 261 -33.91 18.18 51.02
CA GLU A 261 -34.38 19.21 51.97
C GLU A 261 -33.96 18.91 53.43
N LYS A 262 -33.76 17.64 53.78
CA LYS A 262 -33.36 17.21 55.13
C LYS A 262 -31.84 17.23 55.34
N PHE A 263 -31.06 17.42 54.28
CA PHE A 263 -29.60 17.35 54.35
C PHE A 263 -29.00 18.46 55.19
N ALA A 264 -29.54 19.68 55.13
CA ALA A 264 -29.07 20.80 55.96
C ALA A 264 -29.12 20.45 57.46
N SER A 265 -30.23 19.84 57.91
CA SER A 265 -30.38 19.40 59.30
C SER A 265 -29.41 18.29 59.69
N LEU A 266 -29.14 17.35 58.76
CA LEU A 266 -28.19 16.27 58.96
C LEU A 266 -26.75 16.79 59.07
N PHE A 267 -26.34 17.68 58.17
CA PHE A 267 -24.99 18.26 58.17
C PHE A 267 -24.74 19.12 59.42
N SER A 268 -25.74 19.90 59.85
CA SER A 268 -25.64 20.65 61.10
C SER A 268 -25.45 19.73 62.32
N ALA A 269 -26.17 18.61 62.38
CA ALA A 269 -26.01 17.63 63.46
C ALA A 269 -24.64 16.94 63.43
N ILE A 270 -24.10 16.65 62.24
CA ILE A 270 -22.75 16.08 62.08
C ILE A 270 -21.68 17.10 62.49
N GLU A 271 -21.82 18.38 62.10
CA GLU A 271 -20.90 19.45 62.48
C GLU A 271 -20.89 19.73 63.98
N GLN A 272 -22.06 19.68 64.64
CA GLN A 272 -22.15 19.79 66.10
C GLN A 272 -21.37 18.67 66.79
N GLU A 273 -21.43 17.44 66.27
CA GLU A 273 -20.65 16.31 66.78
C GLU A 273 -19.15 16.43 66.49
N ILE A 274 -18.76 16.98 65.35
CA ILE A 274 -17.34 17.26 65.02
C ILE A 274 -16.76 18.35 65.94
N ASN A 275 -17.53 19.41 66.21
CA ASN A 275 -17.08 20.54 67.03
C ASN A 275 -17.07 20.23 68.53
N ASN A 276 -17.81 19.21 68.98
CA ASN A 276 -17.85 18.80 70.38
C ASN A 276 -16.65 17.92 70.74
N LYS A 277 -15.68 18.47 71.49
CA LYS A 277 -14.46 17.77 71.91
C LYS A 277 -14.69 16.49 72.76
N ASN A 278 -15.88 16.32 73.34
CA ASN A 278 -16.29 15.12 74.08
C ASN A 278 -17.18 14.17 73.25
N SER A 279 -17.19 14.30 71.92
CA SER A 279 -18.01 13.48 71.02
C SER A 279 -17.79 11.99 71.25
N LYS A 280 -18.90 11.29 71.48
CA LYS A 280 -18.93 9.83 71.67
C LYS A 280 -18.88 9.07 70.33
N LEU A 281 -18.94 9.78 69.20
CA LEU A 281 -19.10 9.19 67.86
C LEU A 281 -17.77 9.10 67.09
N GLY A 282 -16.82 10.01 67.33
CA GLY A 282 -15.48 9.96 66.74
C GLY A 282 -15.42 10.32 65.25
N ILE A 283 -16.22 11.30 64.80
CA ILE A 283 -16.22 11.80 63.42
C ILE A 283 -15.24 12.98 63.32
N SER A 284 -14.28 12.93 62.39
CA SER A 284 -13.28 14.00 62.17
C SER A 284 -13.64 14.94 61.04
N SER A 285 -14.17 14.42 59.92
CA SER A 285 -14.65 15.23 58.80
C SER A 285 -15.74 14.49 58.04
N TYR A 286 -16.50 15.23 57.23
CA TYR A 286 -17.47 14.66 56.32
C TYR A 286 -17.32 15.23 54.92
N GLY A 287 -17.70 14.46 53.91
CA GLY A 287 -17.72 14.86 52.51
C GLY A 287 -18.96 14.32 51.82
N VAL A 288 -19.59 15.14 51.00
CA VAL A 288 -20.79 14.78 50.25
C VAL A 288 -20.45 14.80 48.77
N SER A 289 -20.78 13.72 48.07
CA SER A 289 -20.57 13.63 46.62
C SER A 289 -21.83 13.13 45.94
N MET A 290 -22.12 13.67 44.76
CA MET A 290 -23.15 13.11 43.90
C MET A 290 -22.63 11.88 43.17
N THR A 291 -23.54 10.98 42.85
CA THR A 291 -23.30 9.86 41.96
C THR A 291 -22.77 10.32 40.60
N THR A 292 -21.74 9.61 40.14
CA THR A 292 -21.16 9.81 38.81
C THR A 292 -21.89 8.96 37.76
N LEU A 293 -21.78 9.35 36.48
CA LEU A 293 -22.35 8.57 35.39
C LEU A 293 -21.76 7.15 35.32
N GLU A 294 -20.51 6.97 35.78
CA GLU A 294 -19.87 5.65 35.95
C GLU A 294 -20.63 4.74 36.90
N GLU A 295 -21.13 5.28 38.01
CA GLU A 295 -21.89 4.50 38.99
C GLU A 295 -23.24 4.08 38.43
N VAL A 296 -23.92 4.98 37.69
CA VAL A 296 -25.16 4.66 36.96
C VAL A 296 -24.90 3.53 35.96
N PHE A 297 -23.80 3.63 35.22
CA PHE A 297 -23.38 2.61 34.27
C PHE A 297 -23.13 1.25 34.95
N LEU A 298 -22.34 1.23 36.04
CA LEU A 298 -22.09 0.00 36.81
C LEU A 298 -23.35 -0.58 37.45
N HIS A 299 -24.29 0.25 37.87
CA HIS A 299 -25.56 -0.22 38.42
C HIS A 299 -26.40 -0.92 37.35
N LEU A 300 -26.48 -0.35 36.14
CA LEU A 300 -27.16 -0.95 34.99
C LEU A 300 -26.53 -2.28 34.54
N GLU A 301 -25.25 -2.51 34.84
CA GLU A 301 -24.59 -3.81 34.59
C GLU A 301 -24.92 -4.86 35.68
N ARG A 302 -25.20 -4.45 36.92
CA ARG A 302 -25.50 -5.38 38.03
C ARG A 302 -26.85 -6.06 37.91
N ASP A 303 -27.83 -5.39 37.31
CA ASP A 303 -29.16 -5.96 37.06
C ASP A 303 -29.14 -7.11 36.03
N GLU A 304 -27.95 -7.55 35.58
CA GLU A 304 -27.76 -8.59 34.58
C GLU A 304 -27.12 -9.91 35.08
N GLU A 305 -26.63 -10.03 36.33
CA GLU A 305 -26.12 -11.31 36.86
C GLU A 305 -27.20 -12.08 37.65
N PRO A 306 -27.47 -13.37 37.35
CA PRO A 306 -28.25 -14.22 38.26
C PRO A 306 -27.50 -14.36 39.60
N VAL A 307 -28.27 -14.53 40.68
CA VAL A 307 -27.94 -14.33 42.11
C VAL A 307 -26.79 -15.19 42.70
N ASP A 308 -25.94 -15.83 41.89
CA ASP A 308 -24.86 -16.67 42.42
C ASP A 308 -23.49 -15.96 42.39
N THR A 309 -23.00 -15.64 43.61
CA THR A 309 -21.68 -15.09 43.99
C THR A 309 -21.53 -13.57 44.16
N VAL A 310 -22.35 -13.01 45.06
CA VAL A 310 -22.27 -11.62 45.56
C VAL A 310 -20.91 -11.24 46.21
N ASP A 311 -20.09 -12.22 46.61
CA ASP A 311 -18.86 -11.99 47.39
C ASP A 311 -17.57 -11.71 46.59
N ASN A 312 -17.52 -12.05 45.29
CA ASN A 312 -16.30 -11.87 44.48
C ASN A 312 -16.28 -10.57 43.66
N LEU A 313 -17.44 -10.03 43.28
CA LEU A 313 -17.53 -8.78 42.51
C LEU A 313 -17.44 -7.51 43.39
N SER A 314 -17.92 -7.61 44.63
CA SER A 314 -17.78 -6.56 45.65
C SER A 314 -16.31 -6.20 45.89
N LYS A 315 -15.38 -7.17 45.79
CA LYS A 315 -13.92 -6.93 45.84
C LYS A 315 -13.37 -6.19 44.61
N ARG A 316 -13.97 -6.30 43.41
CA ARG A 316 -13.56 -5.58 42.18
C ARG A 316 -14.04 -4.12 42.15
N ILE A 317 -15.28 -3.86 42.55
CA ILE A 317 -15.83 -2.50 42.72
C ILE A 317 -15.01 -1.71 43.76
N VAL A 318 -14.50 -2.43 44.76
CA VAL A 318 -13.68 -1.91 45.87
C VAL A 318 -12.27 -1.48 45.43
N ARG A 319 -11.66 -2.13 44.43
CA ARG A 319 -10.30 -1.79 43.96
C ARG A 319 -10.29 -0.51 43.10
N ASN A 320 -11.33 -0.29 42.29
CA ASN A 320 -11.43 0.90 41.43
C ASN A 320 -11.76 2.19 42.20
N ARG A 321 -12.46 2.12 43.35
CA ARG A 321 -12.78 3.29 44.19
C ARG A 321 -11.57 3.97 44.84
N ALA A 322 -10.44 3.28 45.00
CA ALA A 322 -9.21 3.88 45.53
C ALA A 322 -8.51 4.77 44.49
N LEU A 323 -8.69 4.50 43.19
CA LEU A 323 -8.08 5.29 42.11
C LEU A 323 -8.90 6.55 41.76
N SER A 324 -10.24 6.50 41.84
CA SER A 324 -11.10 7.63 41.49
C SER A 324 -11.15 8.74 42.56
N ARG A 325 -10.73 8.48 43.80
CA ARG A 325 -10.61 9.51 44.85
C ARG A 325 -9.41 10.44 44.68
N SER A 326 -8.31 9.93 44.10
CA SER A 326 -7.09 10.72 43.90
C SER A 326 -7.24 11.76 42.78
N LEU A 327 -8.08 11.50 41.77
CA LEU A 327 -8.26 12.35 40.58
C LEU A 327 -9.43 13.35 40.70
N SER A 328 -10.44 13.06 41.53
CA SER A 328 -11.64 13.89 41.65
C SER A 328 -11.52 15.09 42.60
N LEU A 329 -10.60 15.04 43.57
CA LEU A 329 -10.35 16.16 44.51
C LEU A 329 -9.44 17.26 43.93
N GLN A 330 -8.61 16.97 42.92
CA GLN A 330 -7.83 17.99 42.21
C GLN A 330 -8.60 18.71 41.09
N SER A 331 -9.71 18.15 40.59
CA SER A 331 -10.38 18.63 39.39
C SER A 331 -11.62 19.51 39.64
N LYS A 332 -12.23 19.46 40.83
CA LYS A 332 -13.47 20.20 41.11
C LYS A 332 -13.30 21.65 41.58
N SER A 333 -12.11 22.05 42.04
CA SER A 333 -11.87 23.41 42.55
C SER A 333 -11.59 24.46 41.46
N THR A 334 -11.35 24.07 40.21
CA THR A 334 -10.94 24.99 39.13
C THR A 334 -12.00 25.25 38.05
N SER A 335 -13.10 24.49 38.04
CA SER A 335 -14.07 24.48 36.92
C SER A 335 -15.21 25.49 37.01
N TYR A 336 -15.51 26.07 38.17
CA TYR A 336 -16.53 27.13 38.29
C TYR A 336 -15.93 28.55 38.37
N GLN A 337 -14.69 28.69 38.85
CA GLN A 337 -14.05 29.98 39.03
C GLN A 337 -13.53 30.62 37.73
N SER A 338 -13.41 29.84 36.65
CA SER A 338 -12.90 30.31 35.35
C SER A 338 -13.97 30.88 34.42
N LEU A 339 -15.27 30.68 34.71
CA LEU A 339 -16.38 31.25 33.92
C LEU A 339 -16.95 32.56 34.49
N GLN A 340 -16.55 32.98 35.70
CA GLN A 340 -17.02 34.23 36.34
C GLN A 340 -16.01 35.38 36.26
N ASN A 341 -14.80 35.16 35.77
CA ASN A 341 -13.74 36.17 35.76
C ASN A 341 -13.63 37.01 34.48
N GLU A 342 -14.51 36.81 33.48
CA GLU A 342 -14.52 37.64 32.25
C GLU A 342 -15.64 38.68 32.20
N SER A 343 -16.53 38.75 33.20
CA SER A 343 -17.63 39.73 33.22
C SER A 343 -17.36 41.00 34.04
N ASN A 344 -16.12 41.20 34.52
CA ASN A 344 -15.73 42.40 35.26
C ASN A 344 -14.34 42.89 34.80
N ASN A 345 -14.26 43.60 33.68
CA ASN A 345 -13.34 44.73 33.57
C ASN A 345 -13.64 45.64 32.36
N SER A 346 -13.56 46.94 32.66
CA SER A 346 -13.52 48.14 31.81
C SER A 346 -14.77 48.55 31.02
N CYS A 347 -15.62 49.36 31.67
CA CYS A 347 -16.10 50.62 31.07
C CYS A 347 -15.00 51.68 31.18
N PHE A 348 -14.78 52.47 30.12
CA PHE A 348 -14.57 53.93 30.16
C PHE A 348 -14.48 54.49 28.71
N ASP A 349 -15.48 55.34 28.40
CA ASP A 349 -15.57 56.55 27.56
C ASP A 349 -14.77 56.72 26.24
N GLU A 350 -15.44 57.06 25.12
CA GLU A 350 -15.65 58.46 24.67
C GLU A 350 -16.51 58.58 23.38
N GLU A 351 -17.47 59.51 23.48
CA GLU A 351 -18.25 60.38 22.56
C GLU A 351 -18.23 60.28 21.00
N ALA A 352 -19.44 60.45 20.44
CA ALA A 352 -19.89 61.56 19.55
C ALA A 352 -20.56 61.19 18.19
N GLY A 353 -21.74 61.84 17.94
CA GLY A 353 -22.39 62.07 16.63
C GLY A 353 -23.59 61.15 16.32
N ASP A 354 -24.85 61.49 16.63
CA ASP A 354 -25.79 62.40 15.92
C ASP A 354 -26.06 61.94 14.45
N THR A 355 -27.27 61.80 13.88
CA THR A 355 -28.59 62.43 14.09
C THR A 355 -29.68 61.63 13.31
N THR A 356 -30.97 61.89 13.61
CA THR A 356 -32.22 61.79 12.76
C THR A 356 -32.85 60.41 12.45
N GLN A 357 -34.04 60.09 13.03
CA GLN A 357 -35.44 60.31 12.53
C GLN A 357 -35.80 59.50 11.26
N MET A 358 -36.96 58.89 11.03
CA MET A 358 -38.31 58.83 11.63
C MET A 358 -38.96 57.55 11.04
N GLY A 359 -39.70 56.72 11.79
CA GLY A 359 -41.17 56.76 11.80
C GLY A 359 -41.81 55.70 10.88
N GLY A 360 -42.37 54.63 11.46
CA GLY A 360 -43.18 53.63 10.74
C GLY A 360 -43.54 52.43 11.62
N LEU A 361 -44.69 52.49 12.26
CA LEU A 361 -45.26 51.47 13.16
C LEU A 361 -45.95 50.36 12.34
N GLU A 362 -45.50 49.10 12.43
CA GLU A 362 -46.37 47.95 12.15
C GLU A 362 -45.96 46.69 12.94
N ILE A 363 -46.80 46.40 13.94
CA ILE A 363 -47.24 45.12 14.49
C ILE A 363 -46.19 44.02 14.71
N ILE A 364 -45.95 43.79 16.00
CA ILE A 364 -45.18 42.69 16.61
C ILE A 364 -45.88 41.35 16.33
N SER A 365 -45.16 40.42 15.70
CA SER A 365 -45.35 38.98 15.92
C SER A 365 -44.01 38.36 16.30
N GLU A 366 -43.92 37.93 17.56
CA GLU A 366 -42.74 37.36 18.21
C GLU A 366 -42.23 36.09 17.50
N THR A 367 -40.92 36.02 17.25
CA THR A 367 -40.00 34.92 17.61
C THR A 367 -38.65 35.15 16.93
N LYS A 368 -37.85 36.08 17.48
CA LYS A 368 -36.39 36.07 17.28
C LYS A 368 -35.73 36.04 18.66
N SER A 369 -35.15 34.90 19.00
CA SER A 369 -34.17 34.78 20.08
C SER A 369 -32.90 35.57 19.70
N PRO A 370 -32.40 36.47 20.56
CA PRO A 370 -31.25 37.32 20.23
C PRO A 370 -29.96 36.66 20.73
N ILE A 371 -29.19 36.04 19.84
CA ILE A 371 -27.72 35.98 19.96
C ILE A 371 -27.14 36.07 18.54
N THR A 372 -26.92 37.30 18.10
CA THR A 372 -26.04 37.62 16.97
C THR A 372 -24.60 37.43 17.41
N GLY A 373 -23.93 36.40 16.92
CA GLY A 373 -22.50 36.22 17.12
C GLY A 373 -21.98 34.89 16.57
N ILE A 374 -21.11 34.99 15.56
CA ILE A 374 -20.34 33.93 14.88
C ILE A 374 -21.06 33.30 13.68
N GLY A 375 -20.67 33.80 12.50
CA GLY A 375 -21.14 33.34 11.19
C GLY A 375 -20.88 31.86 10.94
N LEU A 376 -21.96 31.14 10.65
CA LEU A 376 -21.97 29.91 9.86
C LEU A 376 -22.55 30.28 8.50
N GLU A 377 -21.74 30.90 7.64
CA GLU A 377 -22.02 30.81 6.20
C GLU A 377 -21.97 29.32 5.86
N LYS A 378 -23.13 28.78 5.47
CA LYS A 378 -23.28 27.38 5.09
C LYS A 378 -22.40 27.12 3.87
N ILE A 379 -21.31 26.37 4.06
CA ILE A 379 -20.43 26.00 2.95
C ILE A 379 -21.22 25.06 2.03
N GLU A 380 -21.55 25.52 0.82
CA GLU A 380 -22.10 24.65 -0.22
C GLU A 380 -21.02 23.71 -0.75
N CYS A 381 -20.98 22.50 -0.22
CA CYS A 381 -20.15 21.42 -0.73
C CYS A 381 -20.80 20.81 -1.97
N ARG A 382 -20.20 20.99 -3.15
CA ARG A 382 -20.62 20.35 -4.40
C ARG A 382 -19.50 19.43 -4.88
N PRO A 383 -19.60 18.11 -4.65
CA PRO A 383 -18.54 17.18 -5.04
C PRO A 383 -18.47 17.10 -6.56
N ASN A 384 -17.36 17.60 -7.11
CA ASN A 384 -17.05 17.51 -8.52
C ASN A 384 -16.11 16.32 -8.76
N CYS A 385 -16.52 15.39 -9.63
CA CYS A 385 -15.72 14.24 -10.03
C CYS A 385 -14.30 14.66 -10.47
N LEU A 386 -14.19 15.73 -11.26
CA LEU A 386 -12.91 16.24 -11.75
C LEU A 386 -12.03 16.76 -10.61
N GLN A 387 -12.61 17.47 -9.63
CA GLN A 387 -11.89 18.01 -8.48
C GLN A 387 -11.35 16.88 -7.60
N THR A 388 -12.15 15.86 -7.32
CA THR A 388 -11.75 14.67 -6.57
C THR A 388 -10.62 13.91 -7.28
N PHE A 389 -10.75 13.76 -8.61
CA PHE A 389 -9.72 13.14 -9.43
C PHE A 389 -8.39 13.92 -9.39
N THR A 390 -8.44 15.24 -9.56
CA THR A 390 -7.26 16.12 -9.47
C THR A 390 -6.64 16.11 -8.07
N ALA A 391 -7.46 16.07 -7.01
CA ALA A 391 -6.98 15.98 -5.64
C ALA A 391 -6.24 14.66 -5.38
N LEU A 392 -6.78 13.53 -5.87
CA LEU A 392 -6.15 12.21 -5.74
C LEU A 392 -4.85 12.11 -6.55
N LEU A 393 -4.82 12.70 -7.75
CA LEU A 393 -3.61 12.78 -8.56
C LEU A 393 -2.53 13.63 -7.87
N ARG A 394 -2.92 14.80 -7.34
CA ARG A 394 -2.02 15.69 -6.58
C ARG A 394 -1.47 14.99 -5.33
N LEU A 395 -2.31 14.27 -4.58
CA LEU A 395 -1.89 13.47 -3.43
C LEU A 395 -0.76 12.51 -3.81
N ARG A 396 -0.91 11.80 -4.91
CA ARG A 396 0.07 10.80 -5.37
C ARG A 396 1.38 11.44 -5.83
N ILE A 397 1.30 12.53 -6.58
CA ILE A 397 2.48 13.29 -7.01
C ILE A 397 3.24 13.85 -5.79
N LEU A 398 2.54 14.40 -4.80
CA LEU A 398 3.17 14.92 -3.58
C LEU A 398 3.87 13.81 -2.78
N ARG A 399 3.25 12.63 -2.66
CA ARG A 399 3.88 11.47 -2.00
C ARG A 399 5.17 11.07 -2.70
N LEU A 400 5.15 11.02 -4.04
CA LEU A 400 6.31 10.69 -4.84
C LEU A 400 7.45 11.70 -4.67
N MET A 401 7.16 13.00 -4.80
CA MET A 401 8.19 14.04 -4.75
C MET A 401 8.87 14.16 -3.38
N ARG A 402 8.16 13.81 -2.30
CA ARG A 402 8.68 13.92 -0.93
C ARG A 402 9.48 12.73 -0.47
N ASP A 403 9.31 11.59 -1.11
CA ASP A 403 10.17 10.44 -0.88
C ASP A 403 11.42 10.53 -1.77
N LEU A 404 12.29 11.49 -1.45
CA LEU A 404 13.48 11.79 -2.24
C LEU A 404 14.43 10.58 -2.32
N GLN A 405 14.49 9.79 -1.26
CA GLN A 405 15.27 8.55 -1.21
C GLN A 405 14.72 7.55 -2.23
N LYS A 406 13.40 7.32 -2.24
CA LYS A 406 12.77 6.47 -3.24
C LYS A 406 12.97 6.99 -4.66
N LEU A 407 12.80 8.29 -4.89
CA LEU A 407 13.02 8.90 -6.21
C LEU A 407 14.48 8.74 -6.69
N TYR A 408 15.45 8.91 -5.79
CA TYR A 408 16.87 8.68 -6.08
C TYR A 408 17.14 7.24 -6.55
N PHE A 409 16.67 6.24 -5.79
CA PHE A 409 16.86 4.83 -6.11
C PHE A 409 16.06 4.38 -7.34
N MET A 410 14.95 5.05 -7.65
CA MET A 410 14.07 4.71 -8.76
C MET A 410 14.47 5.36 -10.09
N VAL A 411 15.06 6.56 -10.06
CA VAL A 411 15.37 7.33 -11.28
C VAL A 411 16.87 7.52 -11.47
N LEU A 412 17.57 8.07 -10.48
CA LEU A 412 18.96 8.50 -10.65
C LEU A 412 19.94 7.32 -10.66
N LEU A 413 19.81 6.41 -9.69
CA LEU A 413 20.69 5.23 -9.62
C LEU A 413 20.58 4.34 -10.87
N PRO A 414 19.38 3.99 -11.36
CA PRO A 414 19.26 3.17 -12.57
C PRO A 414 19.81 3.89 -13.80
N LEU A 415 19.57 5.20 -13.94
CA LEU A 415 20.13 6.00 -15.04
C LEU A 415 21.67 6.03 -15.00
N ALA A 416 22.28 6.14 -13.80
CA ALA A 416 23.73 6.06 -13.65
C ALA A 416 24.28 4.68 -14.08
N ILE A 417 23.61 3.59 -13.69
CA ILE A 417 23.98 2.23 -14.11
C ILE A 417 23.85 2.06 -15.63
N ALA A 418 22.81 2.63 -16.24
CA ALA A 418 22.64 2.70 -17.69
C ALA A 418 23.81 3.41 -18.39
N THR A 419 24.21 4.59 -17.88
CA THR A 419 25.34 5.35 -18.44
C THR A 419 26.63 4.54 -18.38
N LEU A 420 26.87 3.81 -17.30
CA LEU A 420 28.03 2.93 -17.15
C LEU A 420 28.00 1.77 -18.16
N GLY A 421 26.84 1.15 -18.38
CA GLY A 421 26.69 0.10 -19.39
C GLY A 421 26.96 0.61 -20.81
N LEU A 422 26.44 1.80 -21.16
CA LEU A 422 26.71 2.44 -22.44
C LEU A 422 28.17 2.86 -22.62
N TYR A 423 28.84 3.26 -21.54
CA TYR A 423 30.27 3.54 -21.54
C TYR A 423 31.09 2.30 -21.93
N PHE A 424 30.79 1.13 -21.34
CA PHE A 424 31.44 -0.14 -21.72
C PHE A 424 31.20 -0.50 -23.20
N ASN A 425 29.97 -0.32 -23.70
CA ASN A 425 29.64 -0.54 -25.11
C ASN A 425 30.42 0.39 -26.06
N SER A 426 30.61 1.65 -25.67
CA SER A 426 31.38 2.61 -26.48
C SER A 426 32.86 2.22 -26.59
N THR A 427 33.44 1.69 -25.51
CA THR A 427 34.89 1.39 -25.43
C THR A 427 35.27 0.08 -26.13
N GLN A 428 34.44 -0.95 -26.10
CA GLN A 428 34.76 -2.30 -26.60
C GLN A 428 34.45 -2.55 -28.09
N ARG A 429 34.54 -1.54 -28.97
CA ARG A 429 34.28 -1.75 -30.40
C ARG A 429 35.40 -2.60 -31.02
N VAL A 430 35.16 -3.89 -31.24
CA VAL A 430 36.01 -4.75 -32.07
C VAL A 430 35.96 -4.21 -33.51
N PRO A 431 37.07 -3.74 -34.10
CA PRO A 431 37.08 -3.31 -35.49
C PRO A 431 36.94 -4.55 -36.39
N THR A 432 35.78 -4.73 -37.01
CA THR A 432 35.49 -5.81 -37.96
C THR A 432 36.13 -5.62 -39.34
N LYS A 433 36.95 -4.57 -39.53
CA LYS A 433 37.70 -4.38 -40.77
C LYS A 433 38.98 -5.20 -40.70
N THR A 434 38.95 -6.42 -41.25
CA THR A 434 40.18 -7.14 -41.57
C THR A 434 40.88 -6.36 -42.69
N HIS A 435 41.90 -5.60 -42.34
CA HIS A 435 42.77 -4.98 -43.34
C HIS A 435 43.66 -6.08 -43.96
N PRO A 436 43.88 -6.06 -45.29
CA PRO A 436 44.76 -7.04 -45.92
C PRO A 436 46.17 -6.88 -45.33
N LEU A 437 46.72 -7.97 -44.79
CA LEU A 437 48.06 -7.98 -44.19
C LEU A 437 49.09 -8.26 -45.28
N ALA A 438 50.00 -7.31 -45.53
CA ALA A 438 51.13 -7.55 -46.41
C ALA A 438 52.13 -8.48 -45.72
N LEU A 439 52.48 -9.60 -46.39
CA LEU A 439 53.41 -10.60 -45.88
C LEU A 439 54.82 -10.28 -46.39
N ASN A 440 55.56 -9.51 -45.59
CA ASN A 440 56.94 -9.10 -45.90
C ASN A 440 57.84 -9.27 -44.66
N SER A 441 59.14 -9.06 -44.82
CA SER A 441 60.10 -9.21 -43.70
C SER A 441 59.83 -8.25 -42.54
N THR A 442 59.10 -7.16 -42.78
CA THR A 442 58.78 -6.14 -41.75
C THR A 442 57.54 -6.45 -40.93
N THR A 443 56.75 -7.48 -41.28
CA THR A 443 55.46 -7.79 -40.62
C THR A 443 55.61 -8.08 -39.11
N TYR A 444 56.71 -8.68 -38.68
CA TYR A 444 57.01 -9.01 -37.27
C TYR A 444 58.16 -8.16 -36.68
N GLY A 445 58.58 -7.08 -37.36
CA GLY A 445 59.79 -6.33 -37.00
C GLY A 445 61.08 -6.98 -37.55
N GLN A 446 62.25 -6.56 -37.06
CA GLN A 446 63.55 -7.09 -37.49
C GLN A 446 63.85 -8.43 -36.80
N THR A 447 63.48 -9.54 -37.44
CA THR A 447 63.79 -10.89 -36.95
C THR A 447 64.88 -11.54 -37.79
N PRO A 448 65.94 -12.10 -37.17
CA PRO A 448 67.01 -12.77 -37.92
C PRO A 448 66.50 -14.04 -38.63
N ILE A 449 67.16 -14.37 -39.74
CA ILE A 449 67.00 -15.66 -40.42
C ILE A 449 68.33 -16.41 -40.28
N ALA A 450 68.26 -17.63 -39.73
CA ALA A 450 69.44 -18.47 -39.62
C ALA A 450 69.70 -19.19 -40.95
N VAL A 451 70.96 -19.32 -41.38
CA VAL A 451 71.30 -20.01 -42.64
C VAL A 451 72.46 -20.98 -42.44
N HIS A 452 72.34 -22.19 -43.00
CA HIS A 452 73.39 -23.19 -43.05
C HIS A 452 73.71 -23.55 -44.50
N ASN A 453 74.99 -23.51 -44.87
CA ASN A 453 75.47 -23.91 -46.19
C ASN A 453 76.12 -25.29 -46.10
N GLY A 454 75.34 -26.35 -46.32
CA GLY A 454 75.78 -27.73 -46.06
C GLY A 454 76.79 -28.30 -47.06
N ARG A 455 76.96 -27.70 -48.25
CA ARG A 455 77.90 -28.18 -49.30
C ARG A 455 78.92 -27.14 -49.78
N GLY A 456 78.98 -25.96 -49.15
CA GLY A 456 79.95 -24.92 -49.51
C GLY A 456 79.72 -24.28 -50.90
N ALA A 457 78.48 -24.27 -51.40
CA ALA A 457 78.15 -23.64 -52.68
C ALA A 457 78.28 -22.11 -52.62
N ASP A 458 78.51 -21.45 -53.76
CA ASP A 458 78.54 -19.98 -53.84
C ASP A 458 77.10 -19.42 -53.70
N VAL A 459 76.81 -18.98 -52.48
CA VAL A 459 75.51 -18.43 -52.06
C VAL A 459 75.57 -16.90 -51.86
N THR A 460 76.67 -16.26 -52.28
CA THR A 460 76.89 -14.82 -52.05
C THR A 460 75.81 -13.96 -52.70
N GLY A 461 75.41 -14.27 -53.93
CA GLY A 461 74.30 -13.60 -54.62
C GLY A 461 72.95 -13.79 -53.94
N PHE A 462 72.72 -14.94 -53.31
CA PHE A 462 71.48 -15.23 -52.58
C PHE A 462 71.38 -14.38 -51.31
N TYR A 463 72.47 -14.28 -50.55
CA TYR A 463 72.53 -13.47 -49.32
C TYR A 463 72.37 -11.97 -49.62
N ALA A 464 72.97 -11.48 -50.70
CA ALA A 464 72.79 -10.10 -51.16
C ALA A 464 71.31 -9.81 -51.49
N ASN A 465 70.62 -10.74 -52.17
CA ASN A 465 69.20 -10.58 -52.49
C ASN A 465 68.29 -10.65 -51.25
N LEU A 466 68.61 -11.48 -50.25
CA LEU A 466 67.89 -11.52 -48.97
C LEU A 466 68.01 -10.20 -48.21
N HIS A 467 69.21 -9.60 -48.19
CA HIS A 467 69.43 -8.29 -47.59
C HIS A 467 68.60 -7.19 -48.26
N GLU A 468 68.55 -7.16 -49.59
CA GLU A 468 67.72 -6.19 -50.33
C GLU A 468 66.22 -6.39 -50.14
N LEU A 469 65.78 -7.61 -49.80
CA LEU A 469 64.40 -7.94 -49.45
C LEU A 469 64.04 -7.59 -47.99
N GLY A 470 64.95 -6.93 -47.26
CA GLY A 470 64.72 -6.44 -45.91
C GLY A 470 64.99 -7.46 -44.81
N VAL A 471 65.81 -8.49 -45.07
CA VAL A 471 66.38 -9.37 -44.03
C VAL A 471 67.67 -8.70 -43.52
N THR A 472 67.63 -8.11 -42.33
CA THR A 472 68.76 -7.29 -41.82
C THR A 472 69.83 -8.11 -41.09
N SER A 473 69.49 -9.26 -40.53
CA SER A 473 70.40 -10.12 -39.78
C SER A 473 70.31 -11.56 -40.27
N LEU A 474 71.39 -12.03 -40.92
CA LEU A 474 71.59 -13.44 -41.25
C LEU A 474 72.57 -14.04 -40.25
N THR A 475 72.14 -15.07 -39.52
CA THR A 475 73.00 -15.78 -38.56
C THR A 475 73.40 -17.13 -39.15
N SER A 476 74.69 -17.45 -39.19
CA SER A 476 75.13 -18.78 -39.61
C SER A 476 74.90 -19.79 -38.49
N TYR A 477 74.35 -20.97 -38.80
CA TYR A 477 74.25 -22.08 -37.85
C TYR A 477 74.90 -23.36 -38.40
N ASP A 478 75.18 -24.33 -37.54
CA ASP A 478 75.97 -25.54 -37.81
C ASP A 478 75.18 -26.67 -38.49
N GLY A 479 73.91 -26.45 -38.84
CA GLY A 479 73.05 -27.44 -39.48
C GLY A 479 72.35 -28.37 -38.48
N ASN A 480 72.71 -28.32 -37.19
CA ASN A 480 72.10 -29.15 -36.16
C ASN A 480 70.85 -28.48 -35.58
N PHE A 481 69.72 -29.20 -35.60
CA PHE A 481 68.45 -28.69 -35.08
C PHE A 481 68.53 -28.37 -33.58
N SER A 482 69.29 -29.15 -32.79
CA SER A 482 69.38 -28.88 -31.35
C SER A 482 70.14 -27.60 -31.03
N ALA A 483 71.08 -27.16 -31.89
CA ALA A 483 71.80 -25.89 -31.74
C ALA A 483 70.90 -24.68 -32.03
N LEU A 484 69.92 -24.81 -32.92
CA LEU A 484 68.94 -23.75 -33.22
C LEU A 484 68.08 -23.39 -32.00
N LEU A 485 67.79 -24.36 -31.11
CA LEU A 485 67.02 -24.12 -29.88
C LEU A 485 67.73 -23.21 -28.87
N TYR A 486 69.06 -23.09 -28.97
CA TYR A 486 69.90 -22.25 -28.09
C TYR A 486 70.32 -20.93 -28.76
N THR A 487 69.92 -20.70 -30.01
CA THR A 487 70.21 -19.48 -30.77
C THR A 487 69.13 -18.43 -30.49
N GLU A 488 69.45 -17.15 -30.66
CA GLU A 488 68.47 -16.06 -30.55
C GLU A 488 67.22 -16.30 -31.42
N PRO A 489 66.05 -15.76 -31.03
CA PRO A 489 64.79 -15.99 -31.72
C PRO A 489 64.88 -15.61 -33.20
N HIS A 490 64.75 -16.60 -34.08
CA HIS A 490 64.77 -16.43 -35.53
C HIS A 490 63.38 -16.72 -36.12
N MET A 491 63.07 -16.06 -37.23
CA MET A 491 61.80 -16.28 -37.96
C MET A 491 61.82 -17.63 -38.70
N ALA A 492 62.98 -17.97 -39.25
CA ALA A 492 63.23 -19.25 -39.92
C ALA A 492 64.73 -19.59 -39.94
N ALA A 493 65.01 -20.88 -40.12
CA ALA A 493 66.32 -21.39 -40.46
C ALA A 493 66.29 -22.03 -41.85
N ILE A 494 67.23 -21.65 -42.72
CA ILE A 494 67.32 -22.12 -44.11
C ILE A 494 68.56 -23.00 -44.24
N ASN A 495 68.37 -24.25 -44.63
CA ASN A 495 69.46 -25.16 -44.98
C ASN A 495 69.58 -25.27 -46.50
N VAL A 496 70.73 -24.88 -47.03
CA VAL A 496 71.04 -24.93 -48.46
C VAL A 496 71.66 -26.29 -48.82
N ASN A 497 70.89 -27.16 -49.46
CA ASN A 497 71.32 -28.51 -49.82
C ASN A 497 71.98 -28.56 -51.20
N HIS A 498 71.37 -27.92 -52.20
CA HIS A 498 71.89 -27.81 -53.57
C HIS A 498 71.58 -26.41 -54.13
N PHE A 499 72.59 -25.74 -54.70
CA PHE A 499 72.46 -24.34 -55.11
C PHE A 499 73.16 -24.08 -56.45
N GLN A 500 72.69 -24.72 -57.52
CA GLN A 500 73.26 -24.57 -58.86
C GLN A 500 72.17 -24.65 -59.94
N TYR A 501 72.08 -23.63 -60.81
CA TYR A 501 71.10 -23.64 -61.91
C TYR A 501 71.30 -24.87 -62.82
N PRO A 502 70.24 -25.62 -63.19
CA PRO A 502 68.81 -25.30 -63.05
C PRO A 502 68.12 -25.80 -61.76
N GLU A 503 68.84 -26.43 -60.83
CA GLU A 503 68.26 -27.09 -59.65
C GLU A 503 68.64 -26.40 -58.32
N TYR A 504 67.65 -25.84 -57.63
CA TYR A 504 67.81 -25.26 -56.30
C TYR A 504 67.05 -26.09 -55.27
N SER A 505 67.75 -26.61 -54.26
CA SER A 505 67.19 -27.40 -53.16
C SER A 505 67.49 -26.74 -51.82
N LEU A 506 66.44 -26.25 -51.16
CA LEU A 506 66.49 -25.57 -49.87
C LEU A 506 65.51 -26.25 -48.90
N THR A 507 65.95 -26.52 -47.67
CA THR A 507 65.06 -26.95 -46.57
C THR A 507 64.82 -25.77 -45.64
N VAL A 508 63.56 -25.44 -45.38
CA VAL A 508 63.17 -24.31 -44.53
C VAL A 508 62.52 -24.82 -43.25
N LEU A 509 63.07 -24.42 -42.11
CA LEU A 509 62.48 -24.58 -40.78
C LEU A 509 61.92 -23.21 -40.39
N TYR A 510 60.66 -23.14 -39.97
CA TYR A 510 60.02 -21.88 -39.60
C TYR A 510 59.56 -21.93 -38.15
N ASN A 511 59.44 -20.75 -37.53
CA ASN A 511 58.97 -20.61 -36.17
C ASN A 511 57.44 -20.48 -36.14
N ASP A 512 56.75 -21.46 -35.57
CA ASP A 512 55.28 -21.52 -35.52
C ASP A 512 54.65 -20.53 -34.52
N THR A 513 55.43 -19.99 -33.58
CA THR A 513 54.99 -18.91 -32.68
C THR A 513 54.63 -17.64 -33.46
N GLN A 514 55.25 -17.42 -34.62
CA GLN A 514 54.90 -16.36 -35.56
C GLN A 514 53.92 -16.91 -36.61
N GLN A 515 52.62 -16.64 -36.42
CA GLN A 515 51.52 -17.22 -37.22
C GLN A 515 51.66 -17.09 -38.76
N HIS A 516 52.38 -16.08 -39.25
CA HIS A 516 52.60 -15.83 -40.68
C HIS A 516 54.07 -16.02 -41.13
N SER A 517 54.94 -16.58 -40.30
CA SER A 517 56.37 -16.77 -40.61
C SER A 517 56.59 -17.61 -41.87
N LEU A 518 55.91 -18.75 -42.00
CA LEU A 518 56.04 -19.66 -43.15
C LEU A 518 55.74 -18.97 -44.49
N PRO A 519 54.56 -18.35 -44.71
CA PRO A 519 54.28 -17.68 -45.98
C PRO A 519 55.16 -16.44 -46.23
N ILE A 520 55.62 -15.73 -45.18
CA ILE A 520 56.58 -14.63 -45.31
C ILE A 520 57.93 -15.16 -45.81
N VAL A 521 58.46 -16.21 -45.19
CA VAL A 521 59.77 -16.79 -45.53
C VAL A 521 59.76 -17.40 -46.93
N ILE A 522 58.68 -18.11 -47.31
CA ILE A 522 58.51 -18.62 -48.66
C ILE A 522 58.50 -17.46 -49.67
N ASN A 523 57.78 -16.37 -49.39
CA ASN A 523 57.74 -15.23 -50.28
C ASN A 523 59.12 -14.56 -50.44
N ILE A 524 59.88 -14.43 -49.35
CA ILE A 524 61.25 -13.89 -49.36
C ILE A 524 62.19 -14.79 -50.18
N ILE A 525 62.17 -16.11 -49.96
CA ILE A 525 63.02 -17.06 -50.67
C ILE A 525 62.69 -17.08 -52.17
N ASN A 526 61.41 -17.14 -52.52
CA ASN A 526 60.98 -17.14 -53.92
C ASN A 526 61.41 -15.86 -54.65
N ASN A 527 61.29 -14.70 -53.99
CA ASN A 527 61.77 -13.43 -54.53
C ASN A 527 63.29 -13.38 -54.69
N ALA A 528 64.03 -13.95 -53.74
CA ALA A 528 65.50 -14.01 -53.80
C ALA A 528 65.98 -14.91 -54.96
N ILE A 529 65.34 -16.07 -55.17
CA ILE A 529 65.62 -16.98 -56.29
C ILE A 529 65.16 -16.37 -57.61
N TYR A 530 63.97 -15.77 -57.66
CA TYR A 530 63.43 -15.12 -58.85
C TYR A 530 64.42 -14.10 -59.42
N ARG A 531 65.01 -13.27 -58.55
CA ARG A 531 66.03 -12.29 -58.94
C ARG A 531 67.36 -12.91 -59.38
N LEU A 532 67.76 -14.04 -58.78
CA LEU A 532 68.96 -14.77 -59.23
C LEU A 532 68.78 -15.32 -60.65
N VAL A 533 67.61 -15.90 -60.93
CA VAL A 533 67.29 -16.47 -62.25
C VAL A 533 67.13 -15.40 -63.33
N GLU A 534 66.61 -14.20 -62.98
CA GLU A 534 66.48 -13.08 -63.94
C GLU A 534 67.83 -12.43 -64.31
N GLY A 535 68.95 -12.90 -63.76
CA GLY A 535 70.30 -12.55 -64.19
C GLY A 535 70.88 -11.29 -63.55
N GLY A 536 70.48 -10.92 -62.32
CA GLY A 536 71.18 -10.00 -61.39
C GLY A 536 71.47 -8.55 -61.85
N SER A 537 71.35 -8.22 -63.14
CA SER A 537 71.88 -6.99 -63.77
C SER A 537 70.80 -5.96 -64.12
N LYS A 538 69.51 -6.28 -64.01
CA LYS A 538 68.45 -5.26 -64.17
C LYS A 538 68.29 -4.48 -62.86
N ARG A 539 68.60 -3.18 -62.88
CA ARG A 539 68.42 -2.26 -61.74
C ARG A 539 66.96 -2.12 -61.29
N ASN A 540 66.00 -2.39 -62.18
CA ASN A 540 64.57 -2.33 -61.87
C ASN A 540 63.98 -3.73 -61.91
N TRP A 541 63.72 -4.30 -60.74
CA TRP A 541 62.98 -5.55 -60.57
C TRP A 541 61.79 -5.31 -59.64
N THR A 542 60.67 -6.00 -59.88
CA THR A 542 59.46 -5.85 -59.07
C THR A 542 59.27 -7.09 -58.20
N PRO A 543 59.34 -6.98 -56.86
CA PRO A 543 59.10 -8.11 -55.96
C PRO A 543 57.66 -8.62 -56.05
N ILE A 544 57.51 -9.94 -55.96
CA ILE A 544 56.23 -10.60 -55.76
C ILE A 544 55.73 -10.23 -54.36
N THR A 545 54.62 -9.51 -54.30
CA THR A 545 53.98 -9.13 -53.02
C THR A 545 52.80 -10.05 -52.74
N VAL A 546 52.86 -10.77 -51.62
CA VAL A 546 51.76 -11.61 -51.15
C VAL A 546 51.00 -10.88 -50.03
N ARG A 547 49.67 -10.90 -50.10
CA ARG A 547 48.80 -10.34 -49.05
C ARG A 547 47.90 -11.44 -48.51
N ALA A 548 47.88 -11.58 -47.18
CA ALA A 548 46.89 -12.40 -46.50
C ALA A 548 45.61 -11.56 -46.34
N GLN A 549 44.53 -12.03 -46.94
CA GLN A 549 43.20 -11.51 -46.72
C GLN A 549 42.31 -12.67 -46.30
N SER A 550 41.64 -12.53 -45.16
CA SER A 550 40.66 -13.52 -44.76
C SER A 550 39.50 -13.50 -45.76
N PHE A 551 39.06 -14.68 -46.19
CA PHE A 551 37.73 -14.81 -46.76
C PHE A 551 36.73 -14.42 -45.67
N LEU A 552 35.75 -13.58 -46.00
CA LEU A 552 34.67 -13.23 -45.07
C LEU A 552 33.91 -14.50 -44.73
N GLN A 553 34.26 -15.11 -43.61
CA GLN A 553 33.50 -16.20 -43.05
C GLN A 553 32.25 -15.59 -42.45
N ILE A 554 31.09 -15.94 -42.99
CA ILE A 554 29.77 -15.54 -42.50
C ILE A 554 29.48 -16.40 -41.25
N THR A 555 30.28 -16.24 -40.22
CA THR A 555 30.01 -16.81 -38.91
C THR A 555 29.15 -15.82 -38.13
N GLU A 556 28.23 -16.33 -37.31
CA GLU A 556 27.45 -15.52 -36.39
C GLU A 556 28.39 -14.55 -35.65
N PRO A 557 28.02 -13.26 -35.51
CA PRO A 557 28.90 -12.28 -34.89
C PRO A 557 29.28 -12.74 -33.47
N ASP A 558 30.58 -12.70 -33.16
CA ASP A 558 31.09 -12.99 -31.83
C ASP A 558 30.33 -12.18 -30.76
N PHE A 559 30.08 -12.81 -29.61
CA PHE A 559 29.38 -12.19 -28.49
C PHE A 559 30.08 -10.88 -28.08
N ASN A 560 29.40 -9.75 -28.29
CA ASN A 560 29.91 -8.44 -27.91
C ASN A 560 29.54 -8.14 -26.45
N PHE A 561 30.52 -8.32 -25.56
CA PHE A 561 30.37 -8.08 -24.13
C PHE A 561 29.87 -6.66 -23.80
N GLY A 562 30.30 -5.65 -24.56
CA GLY A 562 29.88 -4.25 -24.37
C GLY A 562 28.41 -4.04 -24.72
N SER A 563 27.95 -4.57 -25.85
CA SER A 563 26.53 -4.53 -26.27
C SER A 563 25.63 -5.29 -25.30
N TYR A 564 26.08 -6.45 -24.83
CA TYR A 564 25.40 -7.23 -23.81
C TYR A 564 25.26 -6.46 -22.49
N THR A 565 26.36 -5.88 -21.99
CA THR A 565 26.35 -5.13 -20.72
C THR A 565 25.43 -3.91 -20.79
N ALA A 566 25.47 -3.15 -21.88
CA ALA A 566 24.55 -2.03 -22.09
C ALA A 566 23.08 -2.49 -22.16
N THR A 567 22.81 -3.62 -22.80
CA THR A 567 21.44 -4.15 -22.88
C THR A 567 20.94 -4.62 -21.52
N PHE A 568 21.79 -5.30 -20.76
CA PHE A 568 21.47 -5.77 -19.42
C PHE A 568 21.15 -4.62 -18.47
N THR A 569 21.99 -3.57 -18.44
CA THR A 569 21.77 -2.43 -17.54
C THR A 569 20.53 -1.64 -17.92
N MET A 570 20.29 -1.38 -19.21
CA MET A 570 19.13 -0.62 -19.67
C MET A 570 17.82 -1.42 -19.51
N GLY A 571 17.84 -2.74 -19.77
CA GLY A 571 16.68 -3.61 -19.60
C GLY A 571 16.24 -3.71 -18.13
N MET A 572 17.20 -3.71 -17.19
CA MET A 572 16.92 -3.76 -15.75
C MET A 572 16.10 -2.55 -15.25
N ILE A 573 16.31 -1.36 -15.83
CA ILE A 573 15.58 -0.14 -15.45
C ILE A 573 14.08 -0.32 -15.70
N PHE A 574 13.73 -0.81 -16.88
CA PHE A 574 12.36 -1.00 -17.30
C PHE A 574 11.66 -2.18 -16.62
N ALA A 575 12.43 -3.17 -16.13
CA ALA A 575 11.89 -4.27 -15.33
C ALA A 575 11.63 -3.86 -13.87
N LEU A 576 12.52 -3.08 -13.25
CA LEU A 576 12.42 -2.72 -11.83
C LEU A 576 11.44 -1.58 -11.54
N LEU A 577 11.26 -0.64 -12.47
CA LEU A 577 10.48 0.56 -12.18
C LEU A 577 9.00 0.29 -11.85
N PRO A 578 8.26 -0.50 -12.64
CA PRO A 578 6.84 -0.77 -12.37
C PRO A 578 6.64 -1.48 -11.01
N ILE A 579 7.66 -2.17 -10.53
CA ILE A 579 7.66 -2.89 -9.25
C ILE A 579 7.86 -1.96 -8.06
N SER A 580 8.74 -0.97 -8.17
CA SER A 580 8.90 0.05 -7.13
C SER A 580 7.59 0.77 -6.81
N PHE A 581 6.73 0.94 -7.81
CA PHE A 581 5.37 1.47 -7.61
C PHE A 581 4.40 0.44 -7.08
N ALA A 582 4.44 -0.80 -7.58
CA ALA A 582 3.57 -1.87 -7.12
C ALA A 582 3.63 -2.08 -5.59
N VAL A 583 4.79 -1.83 -4.97
CA VAL A 583 4.98 -1.81 -3.51
C VAL A 583 4.12 -0.75 -2.81
N ASP A 584 3.94 0.45 -3.38
CA ASP A 584 3.08 1.49 -2.81
C ASP A 584 1.60 1.08 -2.79
N MET A 585 1.19 0.26 -3.76
CA MET A 585 -0.17 -0.28 -3.77
C MET A 585 -0.38 -1.28 -2.62
N VAL A 586 0.68 -1.99 -2.19
CA VAL A 586 0.65 -2.83 -0.99
C VAL A 586 0.50 -1.96 0.26
N TYR A 587 1.22 -0.84 0.34
CA TYR A 587 1.14 0.12 1.44
C TYR A 587 -0.26 0.73 1.62
N ASP A 588 -0.88 1.21 0.53
CA ASP A 588 -2.25 1.78 0.58
C ASP A 588 -3.29 0.73 1.06
N ARG A 589 -3.04 -0.55 0.77
CA ARG A 589 -3.88 -1.67 1.24
C ARG A 589 -3.63 -2.04 2.70
N GLU A 590 -2.38 -2.02 3.16
CA GLU A 590 -2.00 -2.28 4.55
C GLU A 590 -2.68 -1.29 5.51
N ILE A 591 -2.72 -0.01 5.13
CA ILE A 591 -3.37 1.06 5.91
C ILE A 591 -4.90 1.07 5.75
N LYS A 592 -5.46 0.22 4.87
CA LYS A 592 -6.89 0.20 4.52
C LYS A 592 -7.41 1.55 4.00
N ALA A 593 -6.54 2.36 3.39
CA ALA A 593 -6.88 3.67 2.87
C ALA A 593 -8.02 3.58 1.83
N LYS A 594 -8.06 2.51 1.02
CA LYS A 594 -9.15 2.22 0.06
C LYS A 594 -10.54 2.23 0.71
N ASN A 595 -10.69 1.62 1.89
CA ASN A 595 -11.98 1.55 2.59
C ASN A 595 -12.40 2.92 3.12
N GLN A 596 -11.45 3.69 3.66
CA GLN A 596 -11.72 5.05 4.15
C GLN A 596 -12.07 6.01 3.01
N LEU A 597 -11.38 5.91 1.87
CA LEU A 597 -11.67 6.72 0.68
C LEU A 597 -13.06 6.39 0.12
N ARG A 598 -13.49 5.12 0.19
CA ARG A 598 -14.86 4.71 -0.18
C ARG A 598 -15.92 5.34 0.73
N VAL A 599 -15.69 5.39 2.04
CA VAL A 599 -16.61 6.05 3.00
C VAL A 599 -16.75 7.54 2.72
N ASN A 600 -15.69 8.19 2.24
CA ASN A 600 -15.70 9.60 1.84
C ASN A 600 -16.23 9.83 0.40
N GLY A 601 -16.85 8.83 -0.23
CA GLY A 601 -17.53 8.97 -1.52
C GLY A 601 -16.66 8.81 -2.78
N LEU A 602 -15.50 8.14 -2.69
CA LEU A 602 -14.60 7.92 -3.84
C LEU A 602 -14.93 6.60 -4.58
N SER A 603 -15.08 6.68 -5.91
CA SER A 603 -15.32 5.52 -6.79
C SER A 603 -14.07 4.63 -6.94
N PHE A 604 -14.29 3.32 -7.07
CA PHE A 604 -13.25 2.31 -7.29
C PHE A 604 -12.42 2.57 -8.55
N THR A 605 -13.06 2.92 -9.67
CA THR A 605 -12.38 3.11 -10.96
C THR A 605 -11.42 4.29 -10.92
N MET A 606 -11.78 5.37 -10.23
CA MET A 606 -10.93 6.55 -10.07
C MET A 606 -9.65 6.25 -9.30
N TYR A 607 -9.70 5.32 -8.34
CA TYR A 607 -8.53 4.91 -7.57
C TYR A 607 -7.47 4.25 -8.45
N PHE A 608 -7.86 3.36 -9.36
CA PHE A 608 -6.92 2.68 -10.26
C PHE A 608 -6.45 3.57 -11.40
N VAL A 609 -7.33 4.33 -12.04
CA VAL A 609 -6.97 5.20 -13.17
C VAL A 609 -5.92 6.24 -12.77
N THR A 610 -6.10 6.89 -11.62
CA THR A 610 -5.10 7.84 -11.10
C THR A 610 -3.75 7.18 -10.79
N TYR A 611 -3.69 5.85 -10.65
CA TYR A 611 -2.46 5.11 -10.32
C TYR A 611 -1.68 4.87 -11.60
N PHE A 612 -2.38 4.32 -12.59
CA PHE A 612 -1.86 4.07 -13.92
C PHE A 612 -1.33 5.36 -14.57
N ILE A 613 -2.02 6.50 -14.39
CA ILE A 613 -1.58 7.78 -14.97
C ILE A 613 -0.25 8.25 -14.37
N VAL A 614 -0.11 8.25 -13.04
CA VAL A 614 1.14 8.68 -12.37
C VAL A 614 2.29 7.77 -12.78
N LEU A 615 2.05 6.46 -12.83
CA LEU A 615 3.05 5.48 -13.21
C LEU A 615 3.47 5.59 -14.69
N ALA A 616 2.50 5.77 -15.59
CA ALA A 616 2.77 5.99 -17.01
C ALA A 616 3.59 7.28 -17.25
N ALA A 617 3.29 8.36 -16.53
CA ALA A 617 4.04 9.61 -16.62
C ALA A 617 5.52 9.45 -16.22
N ILE A 618 5.80 8.65 -15.19
CA ILE A 618 7.16 8.42 -14.67
C ILE A 618 7.93 7.48 -15.60
N MET A 619 7.28 6.43 -16.10
CA MET A 619 7.86 5.55 -17.14
C MET A 619 8.22 6.36 -18.38
N LEU A 620 7.34 7.24 -18.85
CA LEU A 620 7.61 8.11 -19.99
C LEU A 620 8.79 9.05 -19.73
N PHE A 621 8.86 9.66 -18.55
CA PHE A 621 9.99 10.52 -18.16
C PHE A 621 11.33 9.77 -18.24
N ILE A 622 11.38 8.52 -17.77
CA ILE A 622 12.59 7.69 -17.85
C ILE A 622 12.91 7.23 -19.27
N CYS A 623 11.90 6.90 -20.08
CA CYS A 623 12.12 6.65 -21.51
C CYS A 623 12.83 7.83 -22.17
N VAL A 624 12.35 9.06 -21.93
CA VAL A 624 12.96 10.28 -22.47
C VAL A 624 14.38 10.48 -21.93
N ALA A 625 14.60 10.32 -20.63
CA ALA A 625 15.93 10.42 -20.02
C ALA A 625 16.93 9.41 -20.61
N LEU A 626 16.50 8.16 -20.84
CA LEU A 626 17.32 7.13 -21.46
C LEU A 626 17.65 7.44 -22.91
N VAL A 627 16.68 7.95 -23.69
CA VAL A 627 16.94 8.42 -25.07
C VAL A 627 17.98 9.53 -25.09
N ILE A 628 17.90 10.51 -24.17
CA ILE A 628 18.90 11.58 -24.04
C ILE A 628 20.29 10.98 -23.76
N VAL A 629 20.39 10.05 -22.81
CA VAL A 629 21.65 9.37 -22.49
C VAL A 629 22.20 8.61 -23.71
N MET A 630 21.35 7.88 -24.45
CA MET A 630 21.77 7.20 -25.68
C MET A 630 22.34 8.17 -26.72
N LEU A 631 21.71 9.34 -26.90
CA LEU A 631 22.17 10.38 -27.83
C LEU A 631 23.54 10.96 -27.39
N LEU A 632 23.76 11.15 -26.09
CA LEU A 632 25.03 11.66 -25.55
C LEU A 632 26.22 10.73 -25.87
N PHE A 633 26.04 9.42 -25.74
CA PHE A 633 27.11 8.42 -26.01
C PHE A 633 27.34 8.14 -27.50
N LYS A 634 26.52 8.70 -28.42
CA LYS A 634 26.66 8.57 -29.88
C LYS A 634 26.84 7.11 -30.36
N THR A 635 26.14 6.17 -29.74
CA THR A 635 26.16 4.76 -30.12
C THR A 635 25.30 4.54 -31.37
N LYS A 636 25.95 4.40 -32.53
CA LYS A 636 25.27 4.27 -33.85
C LYS A 636 24.17 3.20 -33.88
N SER A 637 24.31 2.13 -33.10
CA SER A 637 23.36 1.02 -33.02
C SER A 637 22.02 1.38 -32.35
N LEU A 638 21.98 2.43 -31.53
CA LEU A 638 20.77 2.88 -30.83
C LEU A 638 20.32 4.29 -31.22
N THR A 639 21.19 5.10 -31.84
CA THR A 639 20.90 6.49 -32.19
C THR A 639 20.41 6.69 -33.63
N SER A 640 20.30 5.62 -34.43
CA SER A 640 19.71 5.72 -35.76
C SER A 640 18.21 6.05 -35.65
N TRP A 641 17.70 6.91 -36.55
CA TRP A 641 16.29 7.29 -36.54
C TRP A 641 15.34 6.07 -36.58
N PRO A 642 15.56 5.06 -37.45
CA PRO A 642 14.74 3.85 -37.44
C PRO A 642 14.82 3.06 -36.12
N ALA A 643 16.01 2.90 -35.51
CA ALA A 643 16.15 2.23 -34.22
C ALA A 643 15.39 2.94 -33.11
N LEU A 644 15.46 4.27 -33.08
CA LEU A 644 14.77 5.08 -32.07
C LEU A 644 13.25 4.93 -32.21
N THR A 645 12.74 4.93 -33.44
CA THR A 645 11.30 4.73 -33.69
C THR A 645 10.83 3.34 -33.28
N THR A 646 11.59 2.28 -33.60
CA THR A 646 11.23 0.90 -33.24
C THR A 646 11.29 0.68 -31.74
N LEU A 647 12.34 1.19 -31.09
CA LEU A 647 12.49 1.16 -29.63
C LEU A 647 11.36 1.92 -28.94
N GLY A 648 11.04 3.13 -29.41
CA GLY A 648 9.99 3.96 -28.85
C GLY A 648 8.60 3.32 -28.92
N VAL A 649 8.23 2.73 -30.07
CA VAL A 649 6.94 2.04 -30.23
C VAL A 649 6.85 0.82 -29.32
N LEU A 650 7.89 -0.01 -29.27
CA LEU A 650 7.90 -1.22 -28.42
C LEU A 650 7.84 -0.87 -26.93
N LEU A 651 8.61 0.13 -26.48
CA LEU A 651 8.58 0.58 -25.08
C LEU A 651 7.24 1.23 -24.71
N PHE A 652 6.60 1.96 -25.63
CA PHE A 652 5.31 2.59 -25.38
C PHE A 652 4.22 1.56 -25.04
N PHE A 653 4.12 0.48 -25.82
CA PHE A 653 3.16 -0.60 -25.53
C PHE A 653 3.60 -1.50 -24.36
N TYR A 654 4.92 -1.62 -24.12
CA TYR A 654 5.45 -2.38 -22.99
C TYR A 654 5.03 -1.77 -21.63
N CYS A 655 5.01 -0.44 -21.53
CA CYS A 655 4.70 0.26 -20.28
C CYS A 655 3.36 -0.20 -19.66
N PRO A 656 2.19 -0.12 -20.34
CA PRO A 656 0.93 -0.63 -19.81
C PRO A 656 0.97 -2.11 -19.41
N SER A 657 1.57 -2.97 -20.25
CA SER A 657 1.70 -4.41 -19.98
C SER A 657 2.46 -4.67 -18.68
N SER A 658 3.62 -4.04 -18.51
CA SER A 658 4.45 -4.21 -17.32
C SER A 658 3.76 -3.72 -16.07
N ILE A 659 3.01 -2.61 -16.14
CA ILE A 659 2.30 -2.06 -15.00
C ILE A 659 1.18 -3.02 -14.54
N LEU A 660 0.41 -3.57 -15.49
CA LEU A 660 -0.64 -4.55 -15.20
C LEU A 660 -0.06 -5.84 -14.59
N PHE A 661 1.08 -6.32 -15.12
CA PHE A 661 1.80 -7.45 -14.53
C PHE A 661 2.25 -7.15 -13.09
N SER A 662 2.96 -6.05 -12.86
CA SER A 662 3.50 -5.71 -11.53
C SER A 662 2.39 -5.49 -10.50
N THR A 663 1.27 -4.89 -10.92
CA THR A 663 0.09 -4.76 -10.06
C THR A 663 -0.48 -6.13 -9.71
N CYS A 664 -0.62 -7.08 -10.64
CA CYS A 664 -1.03 -8.46 -10.34
C CYS A 664 -0.13 -9.14 -9.30
N VAL A 665 1.19 -9.07 -9.47
CA VAL A 665 2.14 -9.72 -8.55
C VAL A 665 2.10 -9.09 -7.16
N SER A 666 1.81 -7.80 -7.04
CA SER A 666 1.66 -7.15 -5.74
C SER A 666 0.53 -7.75 -4.88
N TYR A 667 -0.46 -8.44 -5.47
CA TYR A 667 -1.51 -9.12 -4.74
C TYR A 667 -1.04 -10.38 -4.01
N ILE A 668 0.19 -10.84 -4.25
CA ILE A 668 0.80 -11.91 -3.45
C ILE A 668 1.17 -11.40 -2.04
N PHE A 669 1.37 -10.09 -1.88
CA PHE A 669 1.88 -9.50 -0.64
C PHE A 669 0.79 -8.74 0.13
N ASP A 670 0.78 -8.93 1.45
CA ASP A 670 -0.09 -8.19 2.39
C ASP A 670 0.66 -7.14 3.21
N LYS A 671 1.98 -7.30 3.36
CA LYS A 671 2.86 -6.38 4.10
C LYS A 671 3.82 -5.66 3.16
N THR A 672 4.00 -4.36 3.37
CA THR A 672 4.86 -3.51 2.53
C THR A 672 6.33 -3.92 2.62
N GLU A 673 6.84 -4.22 3.81
CA GLU A 673 8.24 -4.59 4.05
C GLU A 673 8.65 -5.84 3.26
N ASN A 674 7.78 -6.87 3.25
CA ASN A 674 7.99 -8.10 2.50
C ASN A 674 8.01 -7.84 0.99
N ALA A 675 7.07 -7.02 0.51
CA ALA A 675 7.00 -6.65 -0.91
C ALA A 675 8.25 -5.89 -1.35
N GLN A 676 8.73 -4.93 -0.55
CA GLN A 676 9.90 -4.13 -0.86
C GLN A 676 11.19 -4.95 -0.97
N SER A 677 11.34 -5.98 -0.14
CA SER A 677 12.52 -6.85 -0.14
C SER A 677 12.48 -7.91 -1.25
N ILE A 678 11.32 -8.54 -1.48
CA ILE A 678 11.21 -9.73 -2.34
C ILE A 678 10.90 -9.38 -3.80
N LEU A 679 10.00 -8.41 -4.03
CA LEU A 679 9.44 -8.16 -5.36
C LEU A 679 10.49 -7.70 -6.40
N PRO A 680 11.46 -6.81 -6.08
CA PRO A 680 12.53 -6.44 -7.02
C PRO A 680 13.43 -7.63 -7.41
N ASN A 681 13.69 -8.54 -6.47
CA ASN A 681 14.52 -9.72 -6.72
C ASN A 681 13.81 -10.69 -7.67
N ILE A 682 12.52 -10.94 -7.45
CA ILE A 682 11.70 -11.76 -8.35
C ILE A 682 11.73 -11.17 -9.77
N ALA A 683 11.53 -9.86 -9.90
CA ALA A 683 11.58 -9.18 -11.20
C ALA A 683 12.89 -9.43 -11.95
N THR A 684 13.98 -9.23 -11.21
CA THR A 684 15.33 -9.27 -11.77
C THR A 684 15.63 -10.67 -12.27
N PHE A 685 15.37 -11.70 -11.47
CA PHE A 685 15.60 -13.08 -11.89
C PHE A 685 14.64 -13.52 -13.00
N TYR A 686 13.36 -13.15 -12.90
CA TYR A 686 12.35 -13.53 -13.88
C TYR A 686 12.59 -12.89 -15.26
N GLY A 687 13.16 -11.68 -15.33
CA GLY A 687 13.59 -11.05 -16.58
C GLY A 687 14.98 -11.47 -17.06
N CYS A 688 15.96 -11.49 -16.16
CA CYS A 688 17.38 -11.72 -16.48
C CYS A 688 17.67 -13.15 -16.93
N ILE A 689 17.19 -14.18 -16.21
CA ILE A 689 17.55 -15.58 -16.50
C ILE A 689 17.13 -15.97 -17.93
N PRO A 690 15.89 -15.68 -18.38
CA PRO A 690 15.50 -15.91 -19.78
C PRO A 690 16.36 -15.13 -20.78
N PHE A 691 16.75 -13.91 -20.46
CA PHE A 691 17.61 -13.09 -21.31
C PHE A 691 19.01 -13.68 -21.49
N VAL A 692 19.67 -14.07 -20.39
CA VAL A 692 20.95 -14.77 -20.42
C VAL A 692 20.82 -16.04 -21.26
N LEU A 693 19.80 -16.85 -20.99
CA LEU A 693 19.58 -18.12 -21.68
C LEU A 693 19.44 -17.95 -23.20
N VAL A 694 18.61 -17.01 -23.66
CA VAL A 694 18.41 -16.74 -25.10
C VAL A 694 19.67 -16.15 -25.75
N THR A 695 20.45 -15.36 -25.03
CA THR A 695 21.64 -14.71 -25.61
C THR A 695 22.82 -15.67 -25.74
N PHE A 696 22.99 -16.60 -24.79
CA PHE A 696 24.07 -17.58 -24.80
C PHE A 696 23.75 -18.83 -25.64
N LEU A 697 22.47 -19.18 -25.80
CA LEU A 697 22.06 -20.21 -26.77
C LEU A 697 22.07 -19.61 -28.18
N GLY A 698 22.72 -20.27 -29.12
CA GLY A 698 22.73 -19.88 -30.54
C GLY A 698 21.69 -20.65 -31.38
N GLY A 699 21.45 -20.19 -32.61
CA GLY A 699 20.66 -20.91 -33.61
C GLY A 699 19.15 -21.07 -33.32
N LYS A 700 18.56 -22.15 -33.84
CA LYS A 700 17.09 -22.38 -33.82
C LYS A 700 16.52 -22.50 -32.40
N THR A 701 17.27 -23.10 -31.48
CA THR A 701 16.84 -23.28 -30.09
C THR A 701 16.63 -21.93 -29.39
N ALA A 702 17.53 -20.98 -29.63
CA ALA A 702 17.44 -19.63 -29.10
C ALA A 702 16.20 -18.90 -29.61
N PHE A 703 15.88 -19.06 -30.90
CA PHE A 703 14.68 -18.46 -31.51
C PHE A 703 13.39 -19.05 -30.89
N VAL A 704 13.32 -20.36 -30.68
CA VAL A 704 12.16 -20.99 -30.03
C VAL A 704 11.97 -20.47 -28.60
N LEU A 705 13.05 -20.41 -27.81
CA LEU A 705 13.02 -19.85 -26.46
C LEU A 705 12.63 -18.37 -26.46
N HIS A 706 13.14 -17.58 -27.41
CA HIS A 706 12.78 -16.18 -27.59
C HIS A 706 11.28 -16.01 -27.85
N VAL A 707 10.67 -16.83 -28.71
CA VAL A 707 9.23 -16.80 -28.97
C VAL A 707 8.43 -17.11 -27.71
N ILE A 708 8.81 -18.16 -26.98
CA ILE A 708 8.13 -18.57 -25.74
C ILE A 708 8.19 -17.44 -24.71
N PHE A 709 9.37 -16.88 -24.46
CA PHE A 709 9.53 -15.83 -23.45
C PHE A 709 8.90 -14.50 -23.86
N SER A 710 8.94 -14.12 -25.14
CA SER A 710 8.29 -12.90 -25.63
C SER A 710 6.76 -12.95 -25.46
N LEU A 711 6.15 -14.13 -25.65
CA LEU A 711 4.71 -14.30 -25.50
C LEU A 711 4.25 -14.53 -24.05
N SER A 712 5.11 -15.04 -23.16
CA SER A 712 4.72 -15.39 -21.79
C SER A 712 5.24 -14.47 -20.69
N ASN A 713 6.37 -13.79 -20.90
CA ASN A 713 7.10 -13.09 -19.85
C ASN A 713 7.26 -11.59 -20.14
N PRO A 714 6.44 -10.73 -19.50
CA PRO A 714 6.58 -9.28 -19.59
C PRO A 714 7.97 -8.77 -19.20
N MET A 715 8.60 -9.32 -18.16
CA MET A 715 9.88 -8.83 -17.63
C MET A 715 11.09 -9.15 -18.54
N TYR A 716 10.95 -10.10 -19.48
CA TYR A 716 11.98 -10.43 -20.47
C TYR A 716 12.06 -9.40 -21.62
N LEU A 717 10.89 -8.88 -22.04
CA LEU A 717 10.76 -7.96 -23.18
C LEU A 717 11.69 -6.74 -23.16
N PRO A 718 11.90 -5.98 -22.06
CA PRO A 718 12.77 -4.82 -22.11
C PRO A 718 14.23 -5.17 -22.45
N TYR A 719 14.70 -6.34 -22.03
CA TYR A 719 16.02 -6.85 -22.41
C TYR A 719 16.07 -7.27 -23.87
N GLY A 720 15.06 -8.02 -24.33
CA GLY A 720 14.95 -8.47 -25.72
C GLY A 720 14.87 -7.32 -26.71
N ILE A 721 14.02 -6.32 -26.45
CA ILE A 721 13.81 -5.15 -27.32
C ILE A 721 15.15 -4.45 -27.57
N ILE A 722 15.91 -4.14 -26.52
CA ILE A 722 17.17 -3.43 -26.64
C ILE A 722 18.23 -4.30 -27.33
N TYR A 723 18.27 -5.60 -27.04
CA TYR A 723 19.22 -6.55 -27.64
C TYR A 723 19.03 -6.67 -29.16
N TYR A 724 17.82 -6.99 -29.61
CA TYR A 724 17.55 -7.26 -31.02
C TYR A 724 17.62 -5.98 -31.86
N VAL A 725 17.23 -4.82 -31.32
CA VAL A 725 17.44 -3.51 -31.99
C VAL A 725 18.94 -3.23 -32.18
N GLN A 726 19.79 -3.51 -31.19
CA GLN A 726 21.24 -3.40 -31.35
C GLN A 726 21.81 -4.42 -32.33
N LYS A 727 21.31 -5.67 -32.30
CA LYS A 727 21.76 -6.78 -33.16
C LYS A 727 21.56 -6.46 -34.64
N VAL A 728 20.48 -5.79 -35.03
CA VAL A 728 20.21 -5.40 -36.43
C VAL A 728 21.33 -4.50 -36.99
N ASP A 729 21.81 -3.51 -36.23
CA ASP A 729 22.93 -2.64 -36.67
C ASP A 729 24.25 -3.41 -36.78
N VAL A 730 24.50 -4.37 -35.89
CA VAL A 730 25.70 -5.23 -35.94
C VAL A 730 25.65 -6.14 -37.17
N MET A 731 24.49 -6.72 -37.48
CA MET A 731 24.29 -7.65 -38.62
C MET A 731 24.30 -6.96 -39.99
N CYS A 732 23.94 -5.67 -40.08
CA CYS A 732 24.00 -4.89 -41.33
C CYS A 732 25.45 -4.61 -41.80
N LYS A 733 26.45 -4.63 -40.91
CA LYS A 733 27.86 -4.37 -41.29
C LYS A 733 28.52 -5.48 -42.14
N PRO A 734 28.34 -6.78 -41.84
CA PRO A 734 28.94 -7.87 -42.64
C PRO A 734 28.12 -8.30 -43.87
N TYR A 735 26.80 -8.09 -43.89
CA TYR A 735 25.96 -8.48 -45.03
C TYR A 735 25.81 -7.33 -46.04
N PHE A 736 26.49 -7.45 -47.19
CA PHE A 736 26.24 -6.76 -48.47
C PHE A 736 25.72 -5.31 -48.41
N GLY A 737 26.60 -4.32 -48.62
CA GLY A 737 26.21 -3.01 -49.18
C GLY A 737 25.25 -2.12 -48.37
N CYS A 738 24.94 -2.47 -47.13
CA CYS A 738 24.02 -1.74 -46.24
C CYS A 738 24.65 -0.40 -45.80
N THR A 739 24.51 0.64 -46.62
CA THR A 739 25.07 1.99 -46.36
C THR A 739 24.15 2.87 -45.50
N LYS A 740 22.84 2.56 -45.45
CA LYS A 740 21.83 3.24 -44.63
C LYS A 740 20.78 2.23 -44.15
N LEU A 741 20.52 2.19 -42.84
CA LEU A 741 19.40 1.44 -42.28
C LEU A 741 18.08 2.20 -42.49
N THR A 742 17.04 1.47 -42.90
CA THR A 742 15.64 1.92 -43.03
C THR A 742 14.76 1.15 -42.05
N LEU A 743 13.51 1.58 -41.86
CA LEU A 743 12.57 0.95 -40.92
C LEU A 743 12.28 -0.53 -41.26
N SER A 744 12.29 -0.91 -42.55
CA SER A 744 12.03 -2.28 -42.98
C SER A 744 13.07 -3.27 -42.47
N HIS A 745 14.33 -2.83 -42.26
CA HIS A 745 15.37 -3.70 -41.71
C HIS A 745 15.18 -4.06 -40.24
N TYR A 746 14.34 -3.31 -39.51
CA TYR A 746 13.99 -3.59 -38.11
C TYR A 746 12.71 -4.44 -37.97
N LEU A 747 12.04 -4.78 -39.08
CA LEU A 747 10.91 -5.72 -39.09
C LEU A 747 11.41 -7.17 -39.21
N THR A 748 12.32 -7.56 -38.33
CA THR A 748 12.78 -8.96 -38.26
C THR A 748 11.75 -9.81 -37.51
N ASP A 749 11.79 -11.13 -37.72
CA ASP A 749 10.87 -12.06 -37.07
C ASP A 749 10.92 -11.93 -35.54
N GLU A 750 12.10 -11.70 -34.96
CA GLU A 750 12.25 -11.51 -33.51
C GLU A 750 11.55 -10.25 -33.00
N ILE A 751 11.68 -9.12 -33.71
CA ILE A 751 11.05 -7.85 -33.32
C ILE A 751 9.52 -7.92 -33.48
N ILE A 752 9.04 -8.57 -34.53
CA ILE A 752 7.60 -8.76 -34.77
C ILE A 752 6.99 -9.62 -33.66
N VAL A 753 7.65 -10.71 -33.27
CA VAL A 753 7.19 -11.57 -32.18
C VAL A 753 7.09 -10.81 -30.85
N MET A 754 8.06 -9.95 -30.54
CA MET A 754 7.99 -9.09 -29.35
C MET A 754 6.83 -8.09 -29.42
N PHE A 755 6.62 -7.44 -30.58
CA PHE A 755 5.51 -6.51 -30.76
C PHE A 755 4.15 -7.19 -30.54
N VAL A 756 3.95 -8.37 -31.13
CA VAL A 756 2.74 -9.18 -30.93
C VAL A 756 2.61 -9.60 -29.47
N GLY A 757 3.70 -10.03 -28.82
CA GLY A 757 3.70 -10.41 -27.41
C GLY A 757 3.22 -9.29 -26.48
N VAL A 758 3.72 -8.07 -26.67
CA VAL A 758 3.32 -6.91 -25.86
C VAL A 758 1.83 -6.57 -26.04
N LEU A 759 1.32 -6.61 -27.28
CA LEU A 759 -0.11 -6.35 -27.55
C LEU A 759 -1.01 -7.41 -26.91
N VAL A 760 -0.58 -8.68 -26.90
CA VAL A 760 -1.30 -9.79 -26.29
C VAL A 760 -1.26 -9.73 -24.77
N HIS A 761 -0.16 -9.24 -24.17
CA HIS A 761 -0.02 -9.14 -22.72
C HIS A 761 -1.01 -8.17 -22.07
N ILE A 762 -1.31 -7.03 -22.70
CA ILE A 762 -2.20 -6.00 -22.13
C ILE A 762 -3.58 -6.58 -21.75
N PRO A 763 -4.36 -7.20 -22.66
CA PRO A 763 -5.66 -7.77 -22.31
C PRO A 763 -5.54 -8.96 -21.36
N ILE A 764 -4.49 -9.78 -21.47
CA ILE A 764 -4.27 -10.95 -20.59
C ILE A 764 -4.05 -10.51 -19.15
N TRP A 765 -3.13 -9.58 -18.89
CA TRP A 765 -2.85 -9.12 -17.53
C TRP A 765 -3.94 -8.22 -16.99
N PHE A 766 -4.64 -7.47 -17.84
CA PHE A 766 -5.84 -6.75 -17.40
C PHE A 766 -6.93 -7.72 -16.91
N PHE A 767 -7.21 -8.77 -17.68
CA PHE A 767 -8.12 -9.83 -17.26
C PHE A 767 -7.62 -10.50 -15.98
N LEU A 768 -6.34 -10.89 -15.92
CA LEU A 768 -5.77 -11.52 -14.72
C LEU A 768 -5.84 -10.59 -13.50
N LEU A 769 -5.66 -9.28 -13.67
CA LEU A 769 -5.78 -8.31 -12.57
C LEU A 769 -7.20 -8.32 -12.01
N LEU A 770 -8.22 -8.32 -12.87
CA LEU A 770 -9.61 -8.47 -12.45
C LEU A 770 -9.82 -9.79 -11.71
N VAL A 771 -9.29 -10.90 -12.26
CA VAL A 771 -9.36 -12.23 -11.63
C VAL A 771 -8.72 -12.26 -10.26
N VAL A 772 -7.53 -11.69 -10.11
CA VAL A 772 -6.75 -11.69 -8.87
C VAL A 772 -7.36 -10.75 -7.84
N ASP A 773 -7.84 -9.58 -8.26
CA ASP A 773 -8.57 -8.66 -7.37
C ASP A 773 -9.85 -9.34 -6.87
N VAL A 774 -10.62 -9.95 -7.78
CA VAL A 774 -11.80 -10.76 -7.44
C VAL A 774 -11.42 -11.90 -6.52
N LYS A 775 -10.36 -12.66 -6.77
CA LYS A 775 -9.93 -13.79 -5.92
C LYS A 775 -9.39 -13.36 -4.56
N LYS A 776 -8.73 -12.20 -4.45
CA LYS A 776 -8.20 -11.70 -3.18
C LYS A 776 -9.30 -11.06 -2.32
N THR A 777 -10.28 -10.44 -2.96
CA THR A 777 -11.59 -10.13 -2.36
C THR A 777 -12.56 -11.33 -2.40
N GLY A 778 -12.03 -12.52 -2.77
CA GLY A 778 -12.59 -13.85 -3.06
C GLY A 778 -13.95 -14.05 -3.76
N GLY A 779 -14.38 -13.15 -4.62
CA GLY A 779 -15.46 -13.48 -5.55
C GLY A 779 -15.08 -14.66 -6.47
N LYS A 780 -16.07 -15.26 -7.13
CA LYS A 780 -15.86 -16.37 -8.07
C LYS A 780 -15.61 -15.81 -9.48
N LEU A 781 -14.70 -16.43 -10.22
CA LEU A 781 -14.31 -16.03 -11.59
C LEU A 781 -15.48 -15.98 -12.58
N MET A 782 -16.43 -16.89 -12.42
CA MET A 782 -17.60 -17.03 -13.31
C MET A 782 -18.56 -15.85 -13.25
N ASP A 783 -18.49 -15.02 -12.20
CA ASP A 783 -19.35 -13.84 -12.06
C ASP A 783 -18.87 -12.65 -12.93
N LEU A 784 -17.60 -12.64 -13.38
CA LEU A 784 -17.06 -11.63 -14.31
C LEU A 784 -17.47 -11.87 -15.78
N LEU A 785 -17.71 -13.13 -16.17
CA LEU A 785 -17.98 -13.53 -17.56
C LEU A 785 -19.48 -13.77 -17.83
N LYS A 786 -20.30 -13.91 -16.79
CA LYS A 786 -21.74 -14.09 -16.92
C LYS A 786 -22.48 -12.78 -16.65
N SER A 787 -22.70 -12.02 -17.73
CA SER A 787 -23.97 -11.30 -17.80
C SER A 787 -25.09 -12.35 -17.79
N SER A 788 -25.87 -12.36 -16.70
CA SER A 788 -27.16 -13.03 -16.60
C SER A 788 -27.21 -14.49 -17.12
N LYS A 789 -26.68 -15.45 -16.35
CA LYS A 789 -27.15 -16.86 -16.44
C LYS A 789 -26.96 -17.59 -15.12
N GLN A 790 -28.06 -18.14 -14.58
CA GLN A 790 -28.09 -19.02 -13.40
C GLN A 790 -27.06 -20.15 -13.55
N ASN A 791 -26.10 -20.24 -12.61
CA ASN A 791 -25.30 -21.45 -12.43
C ASN A 791 -26.15 -22.44 -11.61
N GLN A 792 -26.26 -23.69 -12.05
CA GLN A 792 -26.67 -24.81 -11.19
C GLN A 792 -25.54 -25.15 -10.20
N PRO A 793 -25.83 -25.77 -9.03
CA PRO A 793 -24.80 -26.22 -8.09
C PRO A 793 -23.90 -27.31 -8.69
N SER A 794 -22.62 -27.40 -8.30
CA SER A 794 -21.75 -28.51 -8.72
C SER A 794 -22.09 -29.79 -7.94
N GLU A 795 -21.83 -30.97 -8.52
CA GLU A 795 -22.05 -32.27 -7.85
C GLU A 795 -21.30 -32.39 -6.52
N GLU A 796 -20.16 -31.71 -6.33
CA GLU A 796 -19.42 -31.69 -5.06
C GLU A 796 -20.15 -30.91 -3.95
N ASP A 797 -20.85 -29.84 -4.29
CA ASP A 797 -21.69 -29.09 -3.34
C ASP A 797 -22.93 -29.92 -2.93
N ALA A 798 -23.46 -30.74 -3.85
CA ALA A 798 -24.57 -31.65 -3.57
C ALA A 798 -24.14 -32.82 -2.67
N VAL A 799 -23.00 -33.45 -2.93
CA VAL A 799 -22.46 -34.55 -2.11
C VAL A 799 -22.02 -34.07 -0.72
N ARG A 800 -21.47 -32.86 -0.57
CA ARG A 800 -21.18 -32.30 0.76
C ARG A 800 -22.43 -31.93 1.56
N SER A 801 -23.52 -31.57 0.89
CA SER A 801 -24.79 -31.29 1.56
C SER A 801 -25.43 -32.52 2.21
N SER A 802 -25.13 -33.74 1.72
CA SER A 802 -25.70 -34.98 2.27
C SER A 802 -25.02 -35.48 3.55
N TYR A 803 -23.80 -35.03 3.88
CA TYR A 803 -23.04 -35.51 5.05
C TYR A 803 -23.27 -34.70 6.35
N ILE A 804 -24.10 -33.65 6.33
CA ILE A 804 -24.26 -32.73 7.47
C ILE A 804 -25.51 -33.08 8.33
N GLY A 805 -26.31 -34.06 7.91
CA GLY A 805 -27.68 -34.26 8.40
C GLY A 805 -27.89 -34.95 9.75
N GLU A 806 -26.88 -35.60 10.35
CA GLU A 806 -27.13 -36.50 11.49
C GLU A 806 -27.32 -35.78 12.85
N ASN A 807 -26.80 -34.55 13.03
CA ASN A 807 -26.90 -33.79 14.29
C ASN A 807 -27.32 -32.31 14.09
N GLU A 808 -28.11 -31.99 13.06
CA GLU A 808 -28.64 -30.64 12.83
C GLU A 808 -30.03 -30.44 13.47
N ASP A 809 -30.19 -29.31 14.18
CA ASP A 809 -31.45 -28.88 14.80
C ASP A 809 -32.56 -28.63 13.76
N GLN A 810 -33.81 -28.83 14.17
CA GLN A 810 -34.98 -28.82 13.28
C GLN A 810 -35.26 -27.43 12.67
N ASP A 811 -34.93 -26.36 13.40
CA ASP A 811 -35.03 -24.97 12.94
C ASP A 811 -33.98 -24.63 11.87
N VAL A 812 -32.74 -25.12 12.03
CA VAL A 812 -31.66 -24.97 11.04
C VAL A 812 -32.00 -25.69 9.74
N LYS A 813 -32.60 -26.88 9.83
CA LYS A 813 -33.11 -27.62 8.66
C LYS A 813 -34.24 -26.85 7.96
N GLY A 814 -35.15 -26.25 8.73
CA GLY A 814 -36.22 -25.40 8.21
C GLY A 814 -35.71 -24.18 7.45
N GLU A 815 -34.70 -23.49 7.99
CA GLU A 815 -34.10 -22.31 7.36
C GLU A 815 -33.34 -22.66 6.08
N ARG A 816 -32.59 -23.79 6.06
CA ARG A 816 -31.94 -24.27 4.84
C ARG A 816 -32.95 -24.60 3.74
N GLN A 817 -34.10 -25.19 4.10
CA GLN A 817 -35.19 -25.46 3.15
C GLN A 817 -35.86 -24.17 2.67
N LYS A 818 -36.04 -23.17 3.55
CA LYS A 818 -36.55 -21.81 3.20
C LYS A 818 -35.68 -21.17 2.12
N VAL A 819 -34.36 -21.19 2.30
CA VAL A 819 -33.37 -20.66 1.32
C VAL A 819 -33.45 -21.40 -0.02
N MET A 820 -33.55 -22.74 0.00
CA MET A 820 -33.68 -23.52 -1.25
C MET A 820 -34.97 -23.21 -2.00
N ASN A 821 -36.09 -23.03 -1.31
CA ASN A 821 -37.38 -22.73 -1.93
C ASN A 821 -37.39 -21.30 -2.55
N LEU A 822 -36.78 -20.32 -1.87
CA LEU A 822 -36.65 -18.94 -2.36
C LEU A 822 -35.74 -18.83 -3.59
N MET A 823 -34.81 -19.77 -3.78
CA MET A 823 -33.95 -19.85 -4.95
C MET A 823 -34.65 -20.39 -6.21
N GLN A 824 -35.66 -21.25 -6.03
CA GLN A 824 -36.39 -21.87 -7.16
C GLN A 824 -37.55 -21.00 -7.66
N CYS A 825 -38.11 -20.12 -6.81
CA CYS A 825 -39.21 -19.24 -7.16
C CYS A 825 -38.73 -17.78 -7.28
N HIS A 826 -38.84 -17.16 -8.46
CA HIS A 826 -38.67 -15.71 -8.60
C HIS A 826 -39.81 -14.98 -7.89
N THR A 827 -39.58 -14.53 -6.66
CA THR A 827 -40.53 -13.75 -5.87
C THR A 827 -40.42 -12.26 -6.18
N ALA A 828 -41.56 -11.53 -6.15
CA ALA A 828 -41.63 -10.09 -6.42
C ALA A 828 -40.87 -9.23 -5.38
N HIS A 829 -40.53 -9.81 -4.23
CA HIS A 829 -39.74 -9.19 -3.16
C HIS A 829 -38.65 -10.17 -2.71
N PRO A 830 -37.43 -10.10 -3.28
CA PRO A 830 -36.33 -10.95 -2.85
C PRO A 830 -35.86 -10.55 -1.43
N PRO A 831 -35.41 -11.52 -0.61
CA PRO A 831 -34.75 -11.24 0.67
C PRO A 831 -33.55 -10.30 0.50
N VAL A 832 -33.33 -9.41 1.47
CA VAL A 832 -32.29 -8.38 1.43
C VAL A 832 -30.90 -8.98 1.51
N VAL A 833 -30.70 -10.06 2.28
CA VAL A 833 -29.45 -10.83 2.26
C VAL A 833 -29.82 -12.31 2.20
N MET A 834 -29.47 -12.98 1.11
CA MET A 834 -29.66 -14.41 0.97
C MET A 834 -28.31 -15.09 0.95
N VAL A 835 -28.13 -16.12 1.77
CA VAL A 835 -26.91 -16.88 1.89
C VAL A 835 -27.26 -18.35 1.75
N GLU A 836 -26.66 -19.02 0.78
CA GLU A 836 -26.89 -20.45 0.54
C GLU A 836 -25.58 -21.21 0.73
N ASN A 837 -25.58 -22.23 1.58
CA ASN A 837 -24.51 -23.19 1.80
C ASN A 837 -23.12 -22.53 1.93
N LEU A 838 -23.07 -21.40 2.64
CA LEU A 838 -21.86 -20.60 2.80
C LEU A 838 -20.82 -21.36 3.58
N HIS A 839 -19.73 -21.65 2.89
CA HIS A 839 -18.62 -22.39 3.41
C HIS A 839 -17.37 -21.52 3.31
N LYS A 840 -16.57 -21.46 4.38
CA LYS A 840 -15.30 -20.74 4.39
C LYS A 840 -14.29 -21.56 5.17
N GLU A 841 -13.27 -21.98 4.47
CA GLU A 841 -12.17 -22.78 4.99
C GLU A 841 -10.86 -22.05 4.73
N TYR A 842 -10.04 -21.91 5.77
CA TYR A 842 -8.69 -21.35 5.66
C TYR A 842 -7.70 -22.50 5.69
N VAL A 843 -7.10 -22.77 4.54
CA VAL A 843 -6.03 -23.78 4.44
C VAL A 843 -4.74 -23.18 5.00
N LYS A 844 -4.20 -23.75 6.09
CA LYS A 844 -2.82 -23.46 6.50
C LYS A 844 -1.90 -24.29 5.62
N ARG A 845 -1.17 -23.64 4.72
CA ARG A 845 0.00 -24.28 4.08
C ARG A 845 1.12 -24.37 5.11
N ALA A 846 1.63 -25.57 5.33
CA ALA A 846 2.88 -25.75 6.07
C ALA A 846 4.00 -24.98 5.36
N ALA A 847 4.90 -24.37 6.14
CA ALA A 847 6.08 -23.72 5.59
C ALA A 847 6.94 -24.77 4.89
N TRP A 848 7.45 -24.45 3.70
CA TRP A 848 8.31 -25.34 2.92
C TRP A 848 9.67 -25.44 3.63
N ASP A 849 9.91 -26.51 4.38
CA ASP A 849 11.24 -26.84 4.91
C ASP A 849 12.06 -27.54 3.78
N PRO A 850 13.23 -27.01 3.37
CA PRO A 850 13.99 -27.56 2.23
C PRO A 850 14.78 -28.84 2.55
N CYS A 851 14.72 -29.36 3.77
CA CYS A 851 15.63 -30.39 4.26
C CYS A 851 14.89 -31.63 4.77
N GLU A 852 14.17 -32.35 3.90
CA GLU A 852 13.84 -33.76 4.14
C GLU A 852 13.41 -34.47 2.85
N CYS A 853 14.38 -34.80 2.00
CA CYS A 853 14.18 -35.76 0.91
C CYS A 853 14.13 -37.18 1.49
N GLY A 854 12.96 -37.82 1.50
CA GLY A 854 12.89 -39.28 1.60
C GLY A 854 11.91 -39.90 2.59
N LYS A 855 10.83 -39.22 3.00
CA LYS A 855 9.69 -39.89 3.66
C LYS A 855 8.38 -39.48 3.01
N SER A 856 7.55 -40.49 2.73
CA SER A 856 6.26 -40.40 2.05
C SER A 856 5.38 -39.29 2.64
N ALA A 857 4.97 -38.33 1.81
CA ALA A 857 4.03 -37.27 2.11
C ALA A 857 2.70 -37.83 2.67
N LYS A 858 2.52 -37.72 3.99
CA LYS A 858 1.25 -37.92 4.69
C LYS A 858 1.05 -36.91 5.82
N ASP A 859 1.66 -35.73 5.73
CA ASP A 859 1.28 -34.62 6.58
C ASP A 859 0.11 -33.89 5.92
N ALA A 860 -1.09 -34.11 6.47
CA ALA A 860 -2.32 -33.50 6.03
C ALA A 860 -2.23 -31.96 6.15
N ASP A 861 -2.54 -31.25 5.06
CA ASP A 861 -2.84 -29.82 5.11
C ASP A 861 -3.88 -29.58 6.22
N THR A 862 -3.50 -28.88 7.29
CA THR A 862 -4.42 -28.58 8.40
C THR A 862 -5.33 -27.43 7.97
N SER A 863 -6.45 -27.78 7.35
CA SER A 863 -7.47 -26.81 6.99
C SER A 863 -8.29 -26.42 8.22
N LYS A 864 -8.43 -25.11 8.45
CA LYS A 864 -9.28 -24.57 9.52
C LYS A 864 -10.58 -24.09 8.90
N VAL A 865 -11.62 -24.90 9.04
CA VAL A 865 -12.98 -24.52 8.66
C VAL A 865 -13.44 -23.39 9.59
N ALA A 866 -13.67 -22.21 9.01
CA ALA A 866 -14.21 -21.06 9.72
C ALA A 866 -15.74 -21.01 9.63
N ILE A 867 -16.32 -21.45 8.52
CA ILE A 867 -17.77 -21.53 8.29
C ILE A 867 -18.05 -22.82 7.52
N ASN A 868 -19.02 -23.61 7.97
CA ASN A 868 -19.39 -24.86 7.31
C ASN A 868 -20.85 -24.84 6.83
N SER A 869 -21.06 -24.64 5.52
CA SER A 869 -22.37 -24.79 4.85
C SER A 869 -23.54 -24.05 5.53
N LEU A 870 -23.30 -22.79 5.87
CA LEU A 870 -24.28 -21.90 6.50
C LEU A 870 -25.29 -21.39 5.45
N SER A 871 -26.56 -21.72 5.62
CA SER A 871 -27.67 -21.19 4.80
C SER A 871 -28.58 -20.34 5.67
N LEU A 872 -28.89 -19.12 5.23
CA LEU A 872 -29.85 -18.23 5.87
C LEU A 872 -30.42 -17.24 4.83
N ALA A 873 -31.70 -16.90 4.95
CA ALA A 873 -32.31 -15.82 4.19
C ALA A 873 -32.78 -14.73 5.17
N VAL A 874 -32.42 -13.49 4.87
CA VAL A 874 -32.81 -12.32 5.66
C VAL A 874 -33.77 -11.49 4.83
N ASP A 875 -35.04 -11.53 5.22
CA ASP A 875 -36.08 -10.75 4.56
C ASP A 875 -35.95 -9.25 4.87
N ALA A 876 -36.54 -8.40 4.03
CA ALA A 876 -36.54 -6.96 4.25
C ALA A 876 -37.21 -6.61 5.58
N GLY A 877 -36.41 -6.10 6.54
CA GLY A 877 -36.90 -5.79 7.89
C GLY A 877 -36.74 -6.93 8.91
N GLU A 878 -36.10 -8.05 8.57
CA GLU A 878 -35.81 -9.17 9.48
C GLU A 878 -34.45 -9.06 10.21
N VAL A 879 -34.43 -9.01 11.54
CA VAL A 879 -33.18 -8.83 12.32
C VAL A 879 -32.45 -10.15 12.52
N PHE A 880 -31.65 -10.54 11.54
CA PHE A 880 -30.76 -11.71 11.56
C PHE A 880 -29.46 -11.58 12.41
N GLY A 881 -29.41 -12.23 13.56
CA GLY A 881 -28.27 -12.15 14.47
C GLY A 881 -27.37 -13.39 14.52
N LEU A 882 -26.19 -13.34 13.90
CA LEU A 882 -25.31 -14.52 13.75
C LEU A 882 -24.50 -14.93 15.00
N LEU A 883 -25.13 -15.40 16.09
CA LEU A 883 -24.54 -15.78 17.42
C LEU A 883 -23.57 -16.98 17.39
N GLY A 884 -22.59 -17.00 18.31
CA GLY A 884 -21.58 -18.06 18.41
C GLY A 884 -20.40 -17.67 19.33
N HIS A 885 -19.65 -18.65 19.84
CA HIS A 885 -18.43 -18.44 20.66
C HIS A 885 -17.27 -17.83 19.85
N ASN A 886 -16.23 -17.31 20.51
CA ASN A 886 -15.05 -16.81 19.82
C ASN A 886 -14.42 -17.91 18.96
N GLY A 887 -14.14 -17.63 17.69
CA GLY A 887 -13.69 -18.62 16.71
C GLY A 887 -14.79 -19.28 15.85
N ALA A 888 -16.07 -19.10 16.15
CA ALA A 888 -17.20 -19.69 15.41
C ALA A 888 -17.51 -19.02 14.04
N GLY A 889 -16.53 -18.39 13.37
CA GLY A 889 -16.74 -17.84 12.02
C GLY A 889 -17.57 -16.54 11.89
N LYS A 890 -18.00 -15.92 12.99
CA LYS A 890 -18.88 -14.74 12.97
C LYS A 890 -18.34 -13.55 12.17
N THR A 891 -17.13 -13.11 12.50
CA THR A 891 -16.48 -11.97 11.83
C THR A 891 -16.20 -12.31 10.37
N THR A 892 -15.77 -13.55 10.10
CA THR A 892 -15.57 -14.05 8.73
C THR A 892 -16.86 -14.00 7.91
N THR A 893 -17.99 -14.41 8.49
CA THR A 893 -19.29 -14.36 7.80
C THR A 893 -19.70 -12.92 7.48
N MET A 894 -19.50 -12.00 8.44
CA MET A 894 -19.82 -10.59 8.20
C MET A 894 -18.91 -9.97 7.15
N LYS A 895 -17.61 -10.26 7.17
CA LYS A 895 -16.67 -9.83 6.13
C LYS A 895 -17.05 -10.35 4.75
N ILE A 896 -17.63 -11.55 4.67
CA ILE A 896 -18.13 -12.11 3.42
C ILE A 896 -19.36 -11.35 2.92
N ILE A 897 -20.30 -11.05 3.81
CA ILE A 897 -21.51 -10.28 3.46
C ILE A 897 -21.18 -8.84 3.06
N THR A 898 -20.18 -8.20 3.70
CA THR A 898 -19.73 -6.83 3.38
C THR A 898 -18.74 -6.77 2.22
N ALA A 899 -18.50 -7.90 1.56
CA ALA A 899 -17.57 -8.06 0.45
C ALA A 899 -16.10 -7.70 0.77
N GLU A 900 -15.70 -7.69 2.04
CA GLU A 900 -14.30 -7.55 2.46
C GLU A 900 -13.51 -8.85 2.27
N GLU A 901 -14.15 -9.96 2.59
CA GLU A 901 -13.68 -11.31 2.33
C GLU A 901 -14.74 -12.04 1.52
N ALA A 902 -14.52 -13.30 1.27
CA ALA A 902 -15.31 -14.03 0.32
C ALA A 902 -15.42 -15.51 0.66
N PRO A 903 -16.48 -16.17 0.22
CA PRO A 903 -16.73 -17.54 0.60
C PRO A 903 -15.87 -18.53 -0.19
N THR A 904 -15.51 -19.65 0.45
CA THR A 904 -14.90 -20.82 -0.20
C THR A 904 -15.95 -21.61 -0.99
N GLY A 905 -17.18 -21.68 -0.49
CA GLY A 905 -18.33 -22.35 -1.11
C GLY A 905 -19.64 -21.66 -0.74
N GLY A 906 -20.71 -21.91 -1.48
CA GLY A 906 -22.00 -21.23 -1.29
C GLY A 906 -22.15 -19.92 -2.06
N ARG A 907 -23.27 -19.23 -1.81
CA ARG A 907 -23.71 -18.01 -2.52
C ARG A 907 -24.18 -16.96 -1.52
N VAL A 908 -23.96 -15.68 -1.87
CA VAL A 908 -24.48 -14.52 -1.12
C VAL A 908 -25.08 -13.51 -2.10
N GLU A 909 -26.35 -13.17 -1.92
CA GLU A 909 -27.03 -12.12 -2.66
C GLU A 909 -27.44 -11.02 -1.68
N ALA A 910 -27.26 -9.75 -2.06
CA ALA A 910 -27.60 -8.61 -1.19
C ALA A 910 -28.32 -7.52 -2.01
N GLY A 911 -29.55 -7.18 -1.62
CA GLY A 911 -30.35 -6.13 -2.28
C GLY A 911 -30.95 -6.53 -3.63
N GLY A 912 -31.15 -7.82 -3.91
CA GLY A 912 -31.67 -8.31 -5.20
C GLY A 912 -30.64 -8.39 -6.33
N ASP A 913 -29.47 -7.79 -6.14
CA ASP A 913 -28.30 -7.98 -7.00
C ASP A 913 -27.31 -8.98 -6.39
N ARG A 914 -26.67 -9.77 -7.25
CA ARG A 914 -25.57 -10.63 -6.80
C ARG A 914 -24.47 -9.72 -6.24
N THR A 915 -24.00 -9.99 -5.02
CA THR A 915 -22.85 -9.27 -4.45
C THR A 915 -21.58 -9.38 -5.32
N ALA A 916 -21.55 -10.36 -6.22
CA ALA A 916 -20.52 -10.49 -7.24
C ALA A 916 -20.67 -9.51 -8.43
N SER A 917 -21.88 -8.99 -8.68
CA SER A 917 -22.22 -8.10 -9.81
C SER A 917 -21.95 -6.61 -9.54
N GLN A 918 -21.89 -6.18 -8.28
CA GLN A 918 -21.52 -4.78 -7.92
C GLN A 918 -20.00 -4.50 -8.02
N ARG A 919 -19.22 -5.42 -8.61
CA ARG A 919 -17.74 -5.34 -8.69
C ARG A 919 -17.20 -4.89 -10.06
N LEU A 920 -18.05 -4.35 -10.94
CA LEU A 920 -17.67 -3.74 -12.22
C LEU A 920 -17.81 -2.22 -12.19
#